data_AF-A0A4T0X2T6-F1
#
_entry.id   AF-A0A4T0X2T6-F1
#
_cell.length_a   1.000
_cell.length_b   1.000
_cell.length_c   1.000
_cell.angle_alpha   90.00
_cell.angle_beta   90.00
_cell.angle_gamma   90.00
#
_symmetry.space_group_name_H-M   'P 1'
#
loop_
_entity.id
_entity.type
_entity.pdbx_description
1 polymer ?
#
loop_
_entity_poly.entity_id
_entity_poly.type
_entity_poly.pdbx_seq_one_letter_code
_entity_poly.pdbx_strand_id
1 'polypeptide(L)'
;MFELQTDSNLSANLSQKINQILKKYSLDVSNSSAVEKIALFPKLLQLIRESEVNKSDIYHLQEIFEKWNFTDDIVEMKYVLELLVLLNDSNLNHCYIKKVVEYIEKYDLSELVLSETMHVSEFLNEIIKATELYLPDYVYHYAMHLQIKASDPQFTRLDTLQINLQQSIDFDELFQHGVEKNYCSSNIHHNNSITVESQLSAISSRLEKELFATAAIFINKQQNSKYLQDNYIAYLITIASSDVSYLSWSAISVLYKLGITHNRFDLLELIFPVLISMAVIPFESKQVLEKYTRTHHLPLDLLPISMIAGCVQKNTMLVKHLHDINMIQKIEDWYLDFNISKGYISRFDSVCFSNYLIILSNMVSHDDKIKSTISNSKMNELIILVLKKHSEILQLWTSMYDETLYRKAFLLSIQTTLATCTLLRALSRSPSFLRTFFIKNKYIELLSQILCINFEQLNVASFGDYFLEKEMELETVVLGTLSNLVIEFLPNQEVLNVPQILKVVNRYLDGNSVQPSRLISALSFIRNGLFGNDSIFFTQFKDTIGVCRIFTMCDHQDVNIQIQAFNIIRNLLTTKTAITHHNYVYEMFKQYSDDSTLDFVEFVRMHLNRSRDLTLTTTLCYTLVHFSSSNTENKVTMIKNKGLMKNLLDILHMKQRTDDDPESFWKIKTCIAWIIINLTTADTDGDNNFTDRIITDEDYKLLQTKERSSLLIDMGFHETLKMLPQDCPSVDFIERASRAVFQLLVSCNNN
;
A
#
# COMPACT_ATOMS: atom_id res chain seq x y z
N MET A 1 -79.75 -2.70 -16.77
CA MET A 1 -79.10 -3.69 -17.66
C MET A 1 -77.72 -3.95 -17.10
N PHE A 2 -77.59 -5.14 -16.52
CA PHE A 2 -76.39 -5.92 -16.21
C PHE A 2 -75.25 -5.31 -15.38
N GLU A 3 -75.35 -5.63 -14.09
CA GLU A 3 -74.27 -5.93 -13.15
C GLU A 3 -73.30 -7.04 -13.61
N LEU A 4 -72.12 -6.99 -12.99
CA LEU A 4 -71.24 -8.10 -12.57
C LEU A 4 -70.61 -8.99 -13.66
N GLN A 5 -69.31 -8.80 -13.86
CA GLN A 5 -68.32 -9.83 -13.54
C GLN A 5 -66.92 -9.19 -13.38
N THR A 6 -66.50 -9.07 -12.13
CA THR A 6 -65.09 -8.99 -11.73
C THR A 6 -64.38 -10.24 -12.22
N ASP A 7 -63.41 -10.12 -13.12
CA ASP A 7 -62.53 -11.22 -13.50
C ASP A 7 -61.53 -11.48 -12.35
N SER A 8 -62.02 -12.25 -11.37
CA SER A 8 -61.32 -12.77 -10.21
C SER A 8 -60.45 -14.00 -10.54
N ASN A 9 -59.80 -14.04 -11.70
CA ASN A 9 -59.08 -15.22 -12.17
C ASN A 9 -57.54 -15.11 -12.16
N LEU A 10 -56.97 -14.07 -11.53
CA LEU A 10 -55.51 -13.89 -11.48
C LEU A 10 -54.82 -14.28 -10.16
N SER A 11 -55.57 -14.62 -9.10
CA SER A 11 -54.98 -15.22 -7.88
C SER A 11 -55.08 -16.75 -7.93
N ALA A 12 -54.52 -17.38 -8.97
CA ALA A 12 -54.24 -18.81 -8.90
C ALA A 12 -53.21 -19.02 -7.77
N ASN A 13 -53.67 -19.68 -6.69
CA ASN A 13 -52.93 -20.03 -5.48
C ASN A 13 -51.49 -20.44 -5.85
N LEU A 14 -50.47 -19.75 -5.34
CA LEU A 14 -49.07 -19.93 -5.74
C LEU A 14 -48.66 -21.41 -5.65
N SER A 15 -49.19 -22.11 -4.65
CA SER A 15 -49.12 -23.57 -4.50
C SER A 15 -49.55 -24.38 -5.74
N GLN A 16 -50.62 -23.98 -6.44
CA GLN A 16 -51.05 -24.64 -7.69
C GLN A 16 -50.09 -24.35 -8.85
N LYS A 17 -49.54 -23.13 -8.96
CA LYS A 17 -48.55 -22.79 -10.00
C LYS A 17 -47.24 -23.54 -9.78
N ILE A 18 -46.80 -23.65 -8.53
CA ILE A 18 -45.62 -24.45 -8.14
C ILE A 18 -45.84 -25.93 -8.51
N ASN A 19 -46.99 -26.50 -8.14
CA ASN A 19 -47.31 -27.89 -8.48
C ASN A 19 -47.43 -28.13 -10.00
N GLN A 20 -47.92 -27.15 -10.76
CA GLN A 20 -47.94 -27.22 -12.23
C GLN A 20 -46.53 -27.19 -12.85
N ILE A 21 -45.60 -26.41 -12.29
CA ILE A 21 -44.20 -26.38 -12.71
C ILE A 21 -43.54 -27.72 -12.39
N LEU A 22 -43.66 -28.21 -11.16
CA LEU A 22 -43.11 -29.51 -10.75
C LEU A 22 -43.63 -30.65 -11.65
N LYS A 23 -44.92 -30.64 -11.97
CA LYS A 23 -45.56 -31.63 -12.85
C LYS A 23 -45.17 -31.48 -14.31
N LYS A 24 -44.96 -30.26 -14.81
CA LYS A 24 -44.50 -29.97 -16.18
C LYS A 24 -43.09 -30.50 -16.44
N TYR A 25 -42.26 -30.55 -15.41
CA TYR A 25 -40.89 -31.05 -15.49
C TYR A 25 -40.74 -32.52 -15.04
N SER A 26 -41.85 -33.22 -14.76
CA SER A 26 -41.86 -34.64 -14.32
C SER A 26 -40.98 -34.92 -13.09
N LEU A 27 -40.84 -33.93 -12.20
CA LEU A 27 -39.95 -34.04 -11.05
C LEU A 27 -40.69 -34.66 -9.87
N ASP A 28 -40.24 -35.85 -9.47
CA ASP A 28 -40.55 -36.40 -8.15
C ASP A 28 -39.70 -35.64 -7.12
N VAL A 29 -40.36 -34.85 -6.27
CA VAL A 29 -39.73 -34.02 -5.23
C VAL A 29 -38.76 -34.85 -4.39
N SER A 30 -39.05 -36.13 -4.18
CA SER A 30 -38.20 -37.05 -3.40
C SER A 30 -36.93 -37.52 -4.12
N ASN A 31 -36.88 -37.51 -5.45
CA ASN A 31 -35.88 -38.25 -6.25
C ASN A 31 -35.18 -37.43 -7.36
N SER A 32 -35.34 -36.11 -7.36
CA SER A 32 -34.75 -35.22 -8.37
C SER A 32 -33.23 -35.05 -8.19
N SER A 33 -32.46 -35.05 -9.27
CA SER A 33 -31.00 -34.84 -9.24
C SER A 33 -30.61 -33.37 -8.96
N ALA A 34 -29.39 -33.13 -8.47
CA ALA A 34 -28.88 -31.78 -8.16
C ALA A 34 -28.97 -30.81 -9.35
N VAL A 35 -28.62 -31.29 -10.55
CA VAL A 35 -28.65 -30.50 -11.79
C VAL A 35 -30.07 -30.08 -12.17
N GLU A 36 -31.05 -30.97 -11.97
CA GLU A 36 -32.46 -30.69 -12.22
C GLU A 36 -33.03 -29.68 -11.22
N LYS A 37 -32.60 -29.75 -9.96
CA LYS A 37 -32.95 -28.77 -8.91
C LYS A 37 -32.39 -27.39 -9.23
N ILE A 38 -31.08 -27.30 -9.55
CA ILE A 38 -30.39 -26.05 -9.90
C ILE A 38 -31.03 -25.35 -11.10
N ALA A 39 -31.50 -26.10 -12.11
CA ALA A 39 -32.19 -25.53 -13.27
C ALA A 39 -33.61 -24.99 -12.95
N LEU A 40 -34.21 -25.43 -11.84
CA LEU A 40 -35.57 -25.04 -11.42
C LEU A 40 -35.58 -23.81 -10.51
N PHE A 41 -34.56 -23.68 -9.65
CA PHE A 41 -34.47 -22.63 -8.62
C PHE A 41 -34.66 -21.20 -9.15
N PRO A 42 -34.01 -20.77 -10.25
CA PRO A 42 -34.21 -19.42 -10.78
C PRO A 42 -35.65 -19.12 -11.19
N LYS A 43 -36.36 -20.13 -11.73
CA LYS A 43 -37.76 -19.99 -12.18
C LYS A 43 -38.73 -19.96 -11.00
N LEU A 44 -38.46 -20.73 -9.94
CA LEU A 44 -39.22 -20.65 -8.69
C LEU A 44 -39.02 -19.30 -8.00
N LEU A 45 -37.77 -18.82 -7.91
CA LEU A 45 -37.45 -17.50 -7.37
C LEU A 45 -38.13 -16.37 -8.13
N GLN A 46 -38.13 -16.43 -9.46
CA GLN A 46 -38.82 -15.46 -10.28
C GLN A 46 -40.34 -15.48 -10.02
N LEU A 47 -40.95 -16.67 -9.95
CA LEU A 47 -42.39 -16.79 -9.66
C LEU A 47 -42.78 -16.25 -8.28
N ILE A 48 -41.92 -16.49 -7.27
CA ILE A 48 -42.12 -16.01 -5.90
C ILE A 48 -42.01 -14.49 -5.86
N ARG A 49 -41.03 -13.89 -6.56
CA ARG A 49 -40.87 -12.44 -6.67
C ARG A 49 -42.05 -11.75 -7.38
N GLU A 50 -42.70 -12.47 -8.30
CA GLU A 50 -43.83 -11.96 -9.09
C GLU A 50 -45.20 -12.23 -8.45
N SER A 51 -45.27 -12.90 -7.28
CA SER A 51 -46.53 -13.31 -6.64
C SER A 51 -46.68 -12.73 -5.22
N GLU A 52 -47.91 -12.38 -4.80
CA GLU A 52 -48.22 -12.11 -3.39
C GLU A 52 -48.22 -13.43 -2.60
N VAL A 53 -47.13 -13.68 -1.85
CA VAL A 53 -46.94 -14.90 -1.06
C VAL A 53 -47.75 -14.81 0.24
N ASN A 54 -48.72 -15.69 0.44
CA ASN A 54 -49.43 -15.81 1.72
C ASN A 54 -48.79 -16.91 2.60
N LYS A 55 -49.11 -16.93 3.91
CA LYS A 55 -48.56 -17.91 4.86
C LYS A 55 -48.79 -19.38 4.47
N SER A 56 -49.91 -19.71 3.81
CA SER A 56 -50.22 -21.06 3.34
C SER A 56 -49.24 -21.50 2.23
N ASP A 57 -48.90 -20.60 1.32
CA ASP A 57 -47.91 -20.87 0.27
C ASP A 57 -46.49 -21.04 0.82
N ILE A 58 -46.15 -20.36 1.92
CA ILE A 58 -44.88 -20.54 2.64
C ILE A 58 -44.79 -21.96 3.23
N TYR A 59 -45.86 -22.44 3.89
CA TYR A 59 -45.89 -23.80 4.43
C TYR A 59 -45.82 -24.88 3.34
N HIS A 60 -46.45 -24.66 2.19
CA HIS A 60 -46.38 -25.61 1.08
C HIS A 60 -44.99 -25.62 0.41
N LEU A 61 -44.35 -24.46 0.27
CA LEU A 61 -42.94 -24.36 -0.14
C LEU A 61 -42.03 -25.09 0.87
N GLN A 62 -42.27 -24.92 2.17
CA GLN A 62 -41.54 -25.61 3.23
C GLN A 62 -41.64 -27.14 3.09
N GLU A 63 -42.84 -27.69 2.86
CA GLU A 63 -43.02 -29.13 2.71
C GLU A 63 -42.30 -29.69 1.46
N ILE A 64 -42.24 -28.91 0.38
CA ILE A 64 -41.47 -29.25 -0.83
C ILE A 64 -39.97 -29.26 -0.53
N PHE A 65 -39.47 -28.25 0.20
CA PHE A 65 -38.05 -28.12 0.55
C PHE A 65 -37.58 -29.11 1.61
N GLU A 66 -38.41 -29.48 2.58
CA GLU A 66 -38.09 -30.53 3.55
C GLU A 66 -37.94 -31.91 2.88
N LYS A 67 -38.68 -32.13 1.78
CA LYS A 67 -38.59 -33.35 0.96
C LYS A 67 -37.44 -33.31 -0.05
N TRP A 68 -36.92 -32.13 -0.38
CA TRP A 68 -35.69 -31.98 -1.16
C TRP A 68 -34.49 -32.25 -0.25
N ASN A 69 -33.90 -33.44 -0.35
CA ASN A 69 -32.56 -33.68 0.16
C ASN A 69 -31.59 -32.80 -0.64
N PHE A 70 -31.19 -31.65 -0.07
CA PHE A 70 -30.21 -30.76 -0.66
C PHE A 70 -28.88 -31.51 -0.82
N THR A 71 -28.29 -31.42 -1.99
CA THR A 71 -26.96 -31.99 -2.22
C THR A 71 -25.89 -31.05 -1.69
N ASP A 72 -24.67 -31.53 -1.51
CA ASP A 72 -23.54 -30.71 -1.01
C ASP A 72 -23.07 -29.63 -2.01
N ASP A 73 -23.91 -29.20 -2.96
CA ASP A 73 -23.59 -28.27 -4.05
C ASP A 73 -23.81 -26.79 -3.67
N ILE A 74 -22.77 -25.96 -3.84
CA ILE A 74 -22.73 -24.54 -3.49
C ILE A 74 -23.78 -23.71 -4.25
N VAL A 75 -24.08 -24.07 -5.50
CA VAL A 75 -25.04 -23.33 -6.34
C VAL A 75 -26.46 -23.59 -5.87
N GLU A 76 -26.77 -24.82 -5.44
CA GLU A 76 -28.06 -25.18 -4.83
C GLU A 76 -28.29 -24.36 -3.54
N MET A 77 -27.25 -24.22 -2.71
CA MET A 77 -27.31 -23.48 -1.44
C MET A 77 -27.46 -21.97 -1.60
N LYS A 78 -26.81 -21.36 -2.62
CA LYS A 78 -27.02 -19.94 -2.93
C LYS A 78 -28.49 -19.62 -3.19
N TYR A 79 -29.17 -20.45 -3.97
CA TYR A 79 -30.58 -20.23 -4.28
C TYR A 79 -31.51 -20.47 -3.09
N VAL A 80 -31.17 -21.43 -2.21
CA VAL A 80 -31.87 -21.63 -0.92
C VAL A 80 -31.75 -20.38 -0.05
N LEU A 81 -30.56 -19.78 0.04
CA LEU A 81 -30.32 -18.55 0.81
C LEU A 81 -31.12 -17.36 0.26
N GLU A 82 -31.13 -17.16 -1.06
CA GLU A 82 -31.96 -16.11 -1.68
C GLU A 82 -33.47 -16.30 -1.43
N LEU A 83 -33.92 -17.55 -1.40
CA LEU A 83 -35.32 -17.89 -1.11
C LEU A 83 -35.69 -17.61 0.35
N LEU A 84 -34.79 -17.91 1.29
CA LEU A 84 -34.97 -17.64 2.72
C LEU A 84 -35.08 -16.14 3.01
N VAL A 85 -34.27 -15.32 2.33
CA VAL A 85 -34.36 -13.85 2.41
C VAL A 85 -35.73 -13.36 1.95
N LEU A 86 -36.29 -13.95 0.90
CA LEU A 86 -37.60 -13.56 0.36
C LEU A 86 -38.78 -13.99 1.24
N LEU A 87 -38.63 -15.05 2.04
CA LEU A 87 -39.73 -15.63 2.83
C LEU A 87 -39.93 -14.98 4.22
N ASN A 88 -38.99 -14.15 4.68
CA ASN A 88 -39.00 -13.27 5.86
C ASN A 88 -40.10 -13.52 6.94
N ASP A 89 -40.18 -14.73 7.50
CA ASP A 89 -41.06 -15.05 8.63
C ASP A 89 -40.22 -15.58 9.80
N SER A 90 -40.20 -14.78 10.88
CA SER A 90 -39.38 -14.95 12.09
C SER A 90 -39.39 -16.33 12.75
N ASN A 91 -40.44 -17.14 12.55
CA ASN A 91 -40.55 -18.48 13.13
C ASN A 91 -39.91 -19.60 12.31
N LEU A 92 -39.56 -19.34 11.03
CA LEU A 92 -38.90 -20.33 10.16
C LEU A 92 -37.40 -20.48 10.42
N ASN A 93 -36.82 -19.58 11.21
CA ASN A 93 -35.38 -19.36 11.24
C ASN A 93 -34.59 -20.47 11.97
N HIS A 94 -35.06 -21.00 13.09
CA HIS A 94 -34.12 -21.68 14.00
C HIS A 94 -33.61 -23.06 13.53
N CYS A 95 -34.48 -23.91 12.96
CA CYS A 95 -34.06 -25.25 12.51
C CYS A 95 -33.28 -25.22 11.19
N TYR A 96 -33.56 -24.24 10.32
CA TYR A 96 -32.88 -24.06 9.04
C TYR A 96 -31.56 -23.30 9.19
N ILE A 97 -31.51 -22.27 10.04
CA ILE A 97 -30.24 -21.64 10.43
C ILE A 97 -29.30 -22.69 10.99
N LYS A 98 -29.78 -23.61 11.83
CA LYS A 98 -28.97 -24.72 12.36
C LYS A 98 -28.39 -25.63 11.27
N LYS A 99 -29.14 -25.95 10.21
CA LYS A 99 -28.63 -26.75 9.08
C LYS A 99 -27.64 -25.98 8.21
N VAL A 100 -27.87 -24.68 7.97
CA VAL A 100 -26.94 -23.80 7.26
C VAL A 100 -25.63 -23.67 8.05
N VAL A 101 -25.73 -23.56 9.37
CA VAL A 101 -24.63 -23.59 10.35
C VAL A 101 -23.84 -24.90 10.29
N GLU A 102 -24.51 -26.05 10.38
CA GLU A 102 -23.86 -27.37 10.35
C GLU A 102 -23.14 -27.62 9.01
N TYR A 103 -23.66 -27.06 7.91
CA TYR A 103 -23.02 -27.08 6.60
C TYR A 103 -21.81 -26.13 6.52
N ILE A 104 -21.95 -24.90 7.03
CA ILE A 104 -20.86 -23.91 7.18
C ILE A 104 -19.68 -24.51 7.96
N GLU A 105 -19.95 -25.26 9.03
CA GLU A 105 -18.95 -25.97 9.83
C GLU A 105 -18.26 -27.11 9.04
N LYS A 106 -18.96 -27.74 8.10
CA LYS A 106 -18.48 -28.92 7.35
C LYS A 106 -17.59 -28.56 6.15
N TYR A 107 -17.75 -27.39 5.52
CA TYR A 107 -17.13 -27.08 4.22
C TYR A 107 -16.11 -25.93 4.20
N ASP A 108 -15.74 -25.35 5.35
CA ASP A 108 -14.76 -24.25 5.47
C ASP A 108 -15.14 -23.00 4.64
N LEU A 109 -15.76 -22.02 5.32
CA LEU A 109 -16.36 -20.77 4.82
C LEU A 109 -15.58 -19.95 3.78
N SER A 110 -14.30 -20.24 3.53
CA SER A 110 -13.48 -19.54 2.53
C SER A 110 -14.03 -19.59 1.09
N GLU A 111 -14.92 -20.53 0.75
CA GLU A 111 -15.55 -20.60 -0.58
C GLU A 111 -16.80 -19.70 -0.71
N LEU A 112 -17.54 -19.47 0.39
CA LEU A 112 -18.67 -18.53 0.42
C LEU A 112 -18.22 -17.06 0.41
N VAL A 113 -17.00 -16.78 0.88
CA VAL A 113 -16.35 -15.44 0.86
C VAL A 113 -16.20 -14.89 -0.57
N LEU A 114 -16.21 -15.74 -1.60
CA LEU A 114 -15.99 -15.32 -2.99
C LEU A 114 -17.26 -14.86 -3.73
N SER A 115 -18.45 -14.95 -3.13
CA SER A 115 -19.66 -14.34 -3.68
C SER A 115 -20.04 -13.09 -2.91
N GLU A 116 -19.39 -11.96 -3.22
CA GLU A 116 -19.85 -10.63 -2.85
C GLU A 116 -21.21 -10.33 -3.53
N THR A 117 -22.28 -10.93 -3.02
CA THR A 117 -23.63 -10.50 -3.37
C THR A 117 -24.20 -9.74 -2.19
N MET A 118 -24.72 -8.55 -2.48
CA MET A 118 -25.36 -7.62 -1.52
C MET A 118 -26.35 -8.34 -0.57
N HIS A 119 -26.93 -9.44 -1.05
CA HIS A 119 -27.89 -10.29 -0.34
C HIS A 119 -27.31 -11.14 0.80
N VAL A 120 -26.02 -11.50 0.80
CA VAL A 120 -25.39 -12.25 1.91
C VAL A 120 -25.22 -11.36 3.15
N SER A 121 -24.88 -10.08 2.94
CA SER A 121 -24.81 -9.04 3.97
C SER A 121 -26.19 -8.74 4.58
N GLU A 122 -27.22 -8.60 3.75
CA GLU A 122 -28.61 -8.40 4.21
C GLU A 122 -29.15 -9.63 4.97
N PHE A 123 -28.87 -10.83 4.49
CA PHE A 123 -29.24 -12.09 5.15
C PHE A 123 -28.62 -12.25 6.53
N LEU A 124 -27.32 -11.96 6.67
CA LEU A 124 -26.64 -12.00 7.98
C LEU A 124 -27.20 -10.95 8.95
N ASN A 125 -27.57 -9.76 8.47
CA ASN A 125 -28.24 -8.76 9.28
C ASN A 125 -29.60 -9.24 9.80
N GLU A 126 -30.38 -9.93 8.98
CA GLU A 126 -31.67 -10.48 9.41
C GLU A 126 -31.51 -11.70 10.34
N ILE A 127 -30.45 -12.52 10.19
CA ILE A 127 -30.09 -13.56 11.18
C ILE A 127 -29.73 -12.93 12.53
N ILE A 128 -28.93 -11.86 12.53
CA ILE A 128 -28.51 -11.14 13.73
C ILE A 128 -29.74 -10.53 14.44
N LYS A 129 -30.67 -9.93 13.70
CA LYS A 129 -31.92 -9.39 14.25
C LYS A 129 -32.85 -10.48 14.79
N ALA A 130 -32.98 -11.61 14.08
CA ALA A 130 -33.96 -12.64 14.44
C ALA A 130 -33.52 -13.53 15.61
N THR A 131 -32.22 -13.60 15.91
CA THR A 131 -31.73 -14.52 16.94
C THR A 131 -31.79 -13.96 18.35
N GLU A 132 -31.82 -12.63 18.57
CA GLU A 132 -31.89 -11.83 19.83
C GLU A 132 -31.04 -12.28 21.06
N LEU A 133 -30.59 -13.53 21.12
CA LEU A 133 -29.93 -14.23 22.21
C LEU A 133 -29.07 -15.34 21.56
N TYR A 134 -27.75 -15.14 21.60
CA TYR A 134 -26.72 -16.07 21.12
C TYR A 134 -26.60 -16.25 19.60
N LEU A 135 -25.77 -15.39 19.00
CA LEU A 135 -25.04 -15.76 17.79
C LEU A 135 -23.94 -16.78 18.17
N PRO A 136 -23.87 -17.93 17.50
CA PRO A 136 -22.71 -18.81 17.59
C PRO A 136 -21.42 -18.05 17.20
N ASP A 137 -20.32 -18.29 17.91
CA ASP A 137 -19.06 -17.52 17.81
C ASP A 137 -18.59 -17.28 16.35
N TYR A 138 -18.72 -18.26 15.46
CA TYR A 138 -18.29 -18.15 14.07
C TYR A 138 -19.17 -17.22 13.20
N VAL A 139 -20.47 -17.06 13.51
CA VAL A 139 -21.36 -16.12 12.79
C VAL A 139 -21.01 -14.67 13.17
N TYR A 140 -20.66 -14.45 14.44
CA TYR A 140 -20.14 -13.18 14.93
C TYR A 140 -18.79 -12.84 14.27
N HIS A 141 -17.89 -13.80 14.15
CA HIS A 141 -16.60 -13.63 13.45
C HIS A 141 -16.76 -13.41 11.93
N TYR A 142 -17.77 -14.01 11.30
CA TYR A 142 -18.06 -13.83 9.87
C TYR A 142 -18.67 -12.46 9.54
N ALA A 143 -19.61 -11.97 10.37
CA ALA A 143 -20.18 -10.62 10.24
C ALA A 143 -19.11 -9.52 10.38
N MET A 144 -18.10 -9.75 11.22
CA MET A 144 -16.91 -8.88 11.36
C MET A 144 -16.00 -8.89 10.12
N HIS A 145 -16.01 -9.96 9.33
CA HIS A 145 -15.14 -10.14 8.16
C HIS A 145 -15.71 -9.53 6.87
N LEU A 146 -17.04 -9.37 6.78
CA LEU A 146 -17.77 -8.92 5.59
C LEU A 146 -18.05 -7.40 5.51
N GLN A 147 -17.46 -6.59 6.38
CA GLN A 147 -17.69 -5.13 6.42
C GLN A 147 -19.17 -4.71 6.42
N ILE A 148 -20.05 -5.50 7.04
CA ILE A 148 -21.46 -5.14 7.15
C ILE A 148 -21.55 -3.80 7.89
N LYS A 149 -22.19 -2.79 7.28
CA LYS A 149 -22.41 -1.46 7.87
C LYS A 149 -23.28 -1.60 9.12
N ALA A 150 -22.63 -1.90 10.25
CA ALA A 150 -23.23 -1.94 11.57
C ALA A 150 -23.53 -0.50 12.03
N SER A 151 -24.63 0.03 11.51
CA SER A 151 -25.28 1.26 11.99
C SER A 151 -26.23 0.97 13.16
N ASP A 152 -26.24 -0.28 13.66
CA ASP A 152 -27.14 -0.73 14.72
C ASP A 152 -26.51 -0.56 16.12
N PRO A 153 -27.18 0.13 17.07
CA PRO A 153 -26.71 0.36 18.44
C PRO A 153 -26.38 -0.91 19.25
N GLN A 154 -26.76 -2.10 18.80
CA GLN A 154 -26.42 -3.37 19.46
C GLN A 154 -24.92 -3.75 19.36
N PHE A 155 -24.16 -3.15 18.43
CA PHE A 155 -22.70 -3.31 18.33
C PHE A 155 -21.90 -2.40 19.28
N THR A 156 -22.58 -1.64 20.15
CA THR A 156 -21.99 -0.78 21.17
C THR A 156 -21.79 -1.56 22.48
N ARG A 157 -21.03 -2.66 22.45
CA ARG A 157 -20.64 -3.42 23.67
C ARG A 157 -19.29 -2.99 24.27
N LEU A 158 -18.90 -1.72 24.10
CA LEU A 158 -17.84 -1.14 24.94
C LEU A 158 -18.30 -1.05 26.41
N ASP A 159 -19.59 -0.84 26.66
CA ASP A 159 -20.17 -0.80 28.01
C ASP A 159 -20.19 -2.18 28.68
N THR A 160 -20.34 -3.27 27.91
CA THR A 160 -20.28 -4.65 28.45
C THR A 160 -18.85 -5.07 28.78
N LEU A 161 -17.87 -4.58 28.03
CA LEU A 161 -16.45 -4.69 28.38
C LEU A 161 -16.15 -3.92 29.67
N GLN A 162 -16.73 -2.73 29.86
CA GLN A 162 -16.58 -1.95 31.09
C GLN A 162 -17.25 -2.62 32.30
N ILE A 163 -18.40 -3.28 32.11
CA ILE A 163 -19.12 -4.06 33.13
C ILE A 163 -18.40 -5.38 33.47
N ASN A 164 -17.87 -6.09 32.46
CA ASN A 164 -17.02 -7.27 32.69
C ASN A 164 -15.65 -6.88 33.27
N LEU A 165 -15.15 -5.68 32.98
CA LEU A 165 -13.93 -5.13 33.60
C LEU A 165 -14.14 -4.78 35.08
N GLN A 166 -15.32 -4.29 35.47
CA GLN A 166 -15.63 -4.08 36.88
C GLN A 166 -15.61 -5.42 37.65
N GLN A 167 -16.02 -6.50 37.00
CA GLN A 167 -15.92 -7.88 37.53
C GLN A 167 -14.49 -8.46 37.46
N SER A 168 -13.58 -7.88 36.65
CA SER A 168 -12.17 -8.25 36.60
C SER A 168 -11.27 -7.41 37.52
N ILE A 169 -11.76 -6.28 38.05
CA ILE A 169 -11.11 -5.60 39.19
C ILE A 169 -11.20 -6.49 40.44
N ASP A 170 -12.29 -7.25 40.60
CA ASP A 170 -12.39 -8.33 41.60
C ASP A 170 -11.40 -9.49 41.32
N PHE A 171 -10.89 -9.61 40.08
CA PHE A 171 -9.89 -10.61 39.68
C PHE A 171 -8.48 -10.25 40.16
N ASP A 172 -8.09 -8.97 40.19
CA ASP A 172 -6.81 -8.55 40.80
C ASP A 172 -6.81 -8.77 42.32
N GLU A 173 -7.96 -8.56 42.99
CA GLU A 173 -8.12 -8.91 44.41
C GLU A 173 -8.07 -10.42 44.65
N LEU A 174 -8.65 -11.24 43.75
CA LEU A 174 -8.59 -12.71 43.80
C LEU A 174 -7.22 -13.29 43.43
N PHE A 175 -6.50 -12.68 42.48
CA PHE A 175 -5.18 -13.12 42.03
C PHE A 175 -4.11 -12.73 43.05
N GLN A 176 -4.17 -11.52 43.62
CA GLN A 176 -3.30 -11.15 44.76
C GLN A 176 -3.57 -12.02 46.00
N HIS A 177 -4.83 -12.30 46.33
CA HIS A 177 -5.15 -13.21 47.44
C HIS A 177 -4.84 -14.69 47.17
N GLY A 178 -4.85 -15.14 45.92
CA GLY A 178 -4.48 -16.52 45.53
C GLY A 178 -2.97 -16.77 45.60
N VAL A 179 -2.15 -15.79 45.24
CA VAL A 179 -0.69 -15.86 45.35
C VAL A 179 -0.23 -15.74 46.81
N GLU A 180 -0.91 -14.94 47.64
CA GLU A 180 -0.63 -14.83 49.09
C GLU A 180 -1.03 -16.10 49.87
N LYS A 181 -2.13 -16.77 49.52
CA LYS A 181 -2.59 -17.98 50.22
C LYS A 181 -1.75 -19.23 49.95
N ASN A 182 -1.01 -19.28 48.84
CA ASN A 182 -0.11 -20.41 48.56
C ASN A 182 1.14 -20.43 49.46
N TYR A 183 1.38 -19.38 50.26
CA TYR A 183 2.40 -19.38 51.32
C TYR A 183 1.87 -19.65 52.73
N CYS A 184 0.55 -19.70 52.93
CA CYS A 184 -0.05 -19.95 54.24
C CYS A 184 -1.43 -20.62 54.12
N SER A 185 -1.46 -21.95 54.09
CA SER A 185 -2.24 -22.78 55.04
C SER A 185 -2.47 -24.18 54.46
N SER A 186 -1.94 -25.16 55.17
CA SER A 186 -2.39 -26.54 55.13
C SER A 186 -3.80 -26.65 55.74
N ASN A 187 -4.62 -27.52 55.14
CA ASN A 187 -5.95 -27.98 55.55
C ASN A 187 -7.14 -27.05 55.19
N ILE A 188 -8.02 -27.54 54.31
CA ILE A 188 -9.47 -27.75 54.55
C ILE A 188 -10.07 -28.59 53.41
N HIS A 189 -11.11 -29.35 53.78
CA HIS A 189 -11.72 -30.54 53.19
C HIS A 189 -12.26 -30.52 51.74
N HIS A 190 -12.23 -31.72 51.15
CA HIS A 190 -13.03 -32.17 50.00
C HIS A 190 -14.54 -31.95 50.18
N ASN A 191 -15.15 -31.20 49.26
CA ASN A 191 -16.23 -31.66 48.37
C ASN A 191 -16.67 -30.49 47.45
N ASN A 192 -16.82 -30.78 46.15
CA ASN A 192 -17.10 -29.85 45.03
C ASN A 192 -15.98 -28.89 44.60
N SER A 193 -14.75 -29.38 44.49
CA SER A 193 -13.66 -28.61 43.88
C SER A 193 -13.64 -28.80 42.36
N ILE A 194 -14.39 -27.98 41.63
CA ILE A 194 -13.80 -27.39 40.42
C ILE A 194 -12.57 -26.68 40.95
N THR A 195 -11.37 -27.22 40.70
CA THR A 195 -10.13 -26.69 41.28
C THR A 195 -10.04 -25.21 40.89
N VAL A 196 -9.58 -24.35 41.80
CA VAL A 196 -9.39 -22.91 41.52
C VAL A 196 -8.63 -22.71 40.20
N GLU A 197 -7.69 -23.61 39.89
CA GLU A 197 -6.98 -23.69 38.60
C GLU A 197 -7.90 -23.86 37.38
N SER A 198 -8.92 -24.73 37.46
CA SER A 198 -9.87 -24.92 36.35
C SER A 198 -10.82 -23.74 36.15
N GLN A 199 -11.16 -23.01 37.22
CA GLN A 199 -11.91 -21.74 37.11
C GLN A 199 -11.03 -20.62 36.54
N LEU A 200 -9.79 -20.49 37.02
CA LEU A 200 -8.81 -19.54 36.50
C LEU A 200 -8.51 -19.80 35.03
N SER A 201 -8.37 -21.06 34.62
CA SER A 201 -8.17 -21.45 33.22
C SER A 201 -9.37 -21.08 32.34
N ALA A 202 -10.61 -21.33 32.81
CA ALA A 202 -11.82 -20.95 32.08
C ALA A 202 -11.97 -19.42 31.94
N ILE A 203 -11.66 -18.67 33.00
CA ILE A 203 -11.69 -17.19 32.98
C ILE A 203 -10.59 -16.64 32.06
N SER A 204 -9.38 -17.19 32.13
CA SER A 204 -8.26 -16.78 31.27
C SER A 204 -8.57 -17.02 29.81
N SER A 205 -9.13 -18.19 29.46
CA SER A 205 -9.55 -18.52 28.09
C SER A 205 -10.67 -17.61 27.60
N ARG A 206 -11.61 -17.22 28.46
CA ARG A 206 -12.67 -16.27 28.10
C ARG A 206 -12.11 -14.86 27.86
N LEU A 207 -11.30 -14.37 28.79
CA LEU A 207 -10.68 -13.04 28.71
C LEU A 207 -9.80 -12.92 27.46
N GLU A 208 -9.04 -13.97 27.15
CA GLU A 208 -8.22 -14.04 25.96
C GLU A 208 -9.03 -13.88 24.66
N LYS A 209 -10.14 -14.62 24.52
CA LYS A 209 -11.04 -14.50 23.36
C LYS A 209 -11.65 -13.10 23.25
N GLU A 210 -12.07 -12.52 24.37
CA GLU A 210 -12.62 -11.15 24.41
C GLU A 210 -11.56 -10.11 23.99
N LEU A 211 -10.31 -10.28 24.40
CA LEU A 211 -9.20 -9.39 24.03
C LEU A 211 -8.81 -9.54 22.55
N PHE A 212 -8.76 -10.74 21.99
CA PHE A 212 -8.53 -10.91 20.55
C PHE A 212 -9.67 -10.32 19.71
N ALA A 213 -10.92 -10.52 20.12
CA ALA A 213 -12.06 -9.88 19.46
C ALA A 213 -11.94 -8.35 19.53
N THR A 214 -11.52 -7.80 20.68
CA THR A 214 -11.28 -6.36 20.86
C THR A 214 -10.19 -5.85 19.92
N ALA A 215 -9.06 -6.56 19.84
CA ALA A 215 -7.97 -6.22 18.91
C ALA A 215 -8.44 -6.25 17.45
N ALA A 216 -9.27 -7.23 17.07
CA ALA A 216 -9.88 -7.32 15.75
C ALA A 216 -10.87 -6.18 15.47
N ILE A 217 -11.62 -5.70 16.47
CA ILE A 217 -12.54 -4.56 16.31
C ILE A 217 -11.78 -3.25 16.06
N PHE A 218 -10.61 -3.05 16.69
CA PHE A 218 -9.76 -1.89 16.41
C PHE A 218 -9.27 -1.82 14.96
N ILE A 219 -9.29 -2.93 14.22
CA ILE A 219 -8.96 -2.95 12.78
C ILE A 219 -10.00 -2.16 11.97
N ASN A 220 -11.26 -2.12 12.41
CA ASN A 220 -12.39 -1.68 11.59
C ASN A 220 -12.95 -0.28 11.95
N LYS A 221 -12.58 0.33 13.08
CA LYS A 221 -13.13 1.64 13.50
C LYS A 221 -12.03 2.69 13.70
N GLN A 222 -11.80 3.52 12.68
CA GLN A 222 -10.95 4.72 12.80
C GLN A 222 -11.58 5.85 13.65
N GLN A 223 -12.85 5.76 14.06
CA GLN A 223 -13.60 6.96 14.51
C GLN A 223 -13.98 7.08 16.00
N ASN A 224 -13.75 6.10 16.88
CA ASN A 224 -14.22 6.21 18.29
C ASN A 224 -13.14 5.88 19.34
N SER A 225 -11.99 6.58 19.33
CA SER A 225 -10.91 6.36 20.31
C SER A 225 -10.87 7.38 21.46
N LYS A 226 -11.83 8.30 21.56
CA LYS A 226 -11.86 9.31 22.64
C LYS A 226 -12.12 8.73 24.06
N TYR A 227 -12.22 7.40 24.22
CA TYR A 227 -12.70 6.77 25.45
C TYR A 227 -11.87 5.59 25.98
N LEU A 228 -10.59 5.47 25.61
CA LEU A 228 -9.71 4.53 26.34
C LEU A 228 -8.97 5.30 27.42
N GLN A 229 -9.44 5.13 28.65
CA GLN A 229 -8.82 5.71 29.84
C GLN A 229 -7.43 5.11 30.05
N ASP A 230 -6.46 5.90 30.51
CA ASP A 230 -5.08 5.44 30.79
C ASP A 230 -5.04 4.22 31.73
N ASN A 231 -6.05 4.08 32.61
CA ASN A 231 -6.24 2.92 33.49
C ASN A 231 -6.41 1.61 32.71
N TYR A 232 -7.09 1.64 31.56
CA TYR A 232 -7.25 0.45 30.71
C TYR A 232 -5.95 0.04 30.05
N ILE A 233 -5.14 1.01 29.62
CA ILE A 233 -3.80 0.76 29.05
C ILE A 233 -2.90 0.16 30.15
N ALA A 234 -2.91 0.73 31.35
CA ALA A 234 -2.16 0.20 32.49
C ALA A 234 -2.54 -1.25 32.81
N TYR A 235 -3.84 -1.57 32.82
CA TYR A 235 -4.33 -2.93 33.03
C TYR A 235 -3.88 -3.91 31.94
N LEU A 236 -3.98 -3.52 30.67
CA LEU A 236 -3.48 -4.34 29.56
C LEU A 236 -1.97 -4.57 29.63
N ILE A 237 -1.19 -3.60 30.12
CA ILE A 237 0.26 -3.76 30.34
C ILE A 237 0.52 -4.80 31.44
N THR A 238 -0.27 -4.80 32.52
CA THR A 238 -0.21 -5.82 33.56
C THR A 238 -0.51 -7.20 33.00
N ILE A 239 -1.58 -7.36 32.20
CA ILE A 239 -1.91 -8.63 31.56
C ILE A 239 -0.84 -9.06 30.56
N ALA A 240 -0.28 -8.13 29.78
CA ALA A 240 0.82 -8.40 28.86
C ALA A 240 2.07 -8.94 29.57
N SER A 241 2.23 -8.66 30.85
CA SER A 241 3.33 -9.17 31.68
C SER A 241 3.04 -10.53 32.32
N SER A 242 1.87 -11.14 32.04
CA SER A 242 1.48 -12.44 32.58
C SER A 242 2.31 -13.60 32.00
N ASP A 243 2.58 -14.61 32.83
CA ASP A 243 3.20 -15.88 32.42
C ASP A 243 2.27 -16.77 31.57
N VAL A 244 0.98 -16.44 31.48
CA VAL A 244 0.02 -17.14 30.64
C VAL A 244 0.15 -16.63 29.20
N SER A 245 0.91 -17.37 28.37
CA SER A 245 1.36 -16.91 27.06
C SER A 245 0.22 -16.41 26.14
N TYR A 246 -0.90 -17.15 26.04
CA TYR A 246 -2.01 -16.76 25.18
C TYR A 246 -2.75 -15.51 25.67
N LEU A 247 -2.92 -15.39 26.99
CA LEU A 247 -3.52 -14.22 27.62
C LEU A 247 -2.64 -12.98 27.41
N SER A 248 -1.33 -13.11 27.64
CA SER A 248 -0.35 -12.05 27.33
C SER A 248 -0.40 -11.66 25.85
N TRP A 249 -0.45 -12.63 24.93
CA TRP A 249 -0.54 -12.37 23.49
C TRP A 249 -1.82 -11.60 23.12
N SER A 250 -2.96 -11.96 23.69
CA SER A 250 -4.22 -11.27 23.45
C SER A 250 -4.21 -9.80 23.93
N ALA A 251 -3.63 -9.53 25.11
CA ALA A 251 -3.48 -8.18 25.63
C ALA A 251 -2.53 -7.32 24.79
N ILE A 252 -1.39 -7.90 24.39
CA ILE A 252 -0.44 -7.23 23.49
C ILE A 252 -1.07 -6.93 22.13
N SER A 253 -1.93 -7.81 21.63
CA SER A 253 -2.63 -7.58 20.35
C SER A 253 -3.50 -6.32 20.40
N VAL A 254 -4.17 -6.06 21.53
CA VAL A 254 -4.94 -4.82 21.75
C VAL A 254 -4.01 -3.61 21.83
N LEU A 255 -2.95 -3.68 22.64
CA LEU A 255 -1.98 -2.59 22.80
C LEU A 255 -1.26 -2.25 21.48
N TYR A 256 -0.90 -3.25 20.69
CA TYR A 256 -0.30 -3.09 19.37
C TYR A 256 -1.24 -2.34 18.41
N LYS A 257 -2.51 -2.74 18.35
CA LYS A 257 -3.49 -2.07 17.50
C LYS A 257 -3.74 -0.63 17.94
N LEU A 258 -3.77 -0.37 19.24
CA LEU A 258 -3.83 1.00 19.76
C LEU A 258 -2.60 1.81 19.35
N GLY A 259 -1.41 1.21 19.48
CA GLY A 259 -0.13 1.80 19.08
C GLY A 259 -0.12 2.23 17.61
N ILE A 260 -0.49 1.32 16.70
CA ILE A 260 -0.50 1.57 15.26
C ILE A 260 -1.60 2.55 14.85
N THR A 261 -2.83 2.35 15.32
CA THR A 261 -3.99 3.16 14.87
C THR A 261 -3.88 4.61 15.35
N HIS A 262 -3.24 4.85 16.48
CA HIS A 262 -3.10 6.18 17.07
C HIS A 262 -1.67 6.76 17.01
N ASN A 263 -0.75 6.11 16.28
CA ASN A 263 0.67 6.49 16.20
C ASN A 263 1.29 6.72 17.60
N ARG A 264 0.92 5.89 18.59
CA ARG A 264 1.47 5.91 19.95
C ARG A 264 2.78 5.10 19.97
N PHE A 265 3.85 5.72 19.48
CA PHE A 265 5.17 5.08 19.38
C PHE A 265 5.74 4.68 20.74
N ASP A 266 5.41 5.42 21.80
CA ASP A 266 5.72 5.11 23.20
C ASP A 266 5.16 3.73 23.61
N LEU A 267 3.91 3.45 23.21
CA LEU A 267 3.27 2.17 23.52
C LEU A 267 3.89 1.02 22.71
N LEU A 268 4.23 1.28 21.44
CA LEU A 268 4.91 0.28 20.60
C LEU A 268 6.29 -0.07 21.16
N GLU A 269 7.05 0.92 21.64
CA GLU A 269 8.33 0.71 22.31
C GLU A 269 8.19 -0.11 23.59
N LEU A 270 7.15 0.15 24.38
CA LEU A 270 6.91 -0.57 25.64
C LEU A 270 6.61 -2.06 25.43
N ILE A 271 5.78 -2.41 24.43
CA ILE A 271 5.39 -3.81 24.18
C ILE A 271 6.42 -4.60 23.37
N PHE A 272 7.36 -3.91 22.69
CA PHE A 272 8.30 -4.54 21.77
C PHE A 272 9.19 -5.64 22.39
N PRO A 273 9.74 -5.48 23.61
CA PRO A 273 10.53 -6.54 24.24
C PRO A 273 9.72 -7.81 24.50
N VAL A 274 8.46 -7.66 24.91
CA VAL A 274 7.55 -8.80 25.16
C VAL A 274 7.17 -9.48 23.85
N LEU A 275 6.92 -8.71 22.79
CA LEU A 275 6.73 -9.24 21.44
C LEU A 275 7.94 -10.04 20.95
N ILE A 276 9.15 -9.55 21.19
CA ILE A 276 10.39 -10.25 20.86
C ILE A 276 10.48 -11.57 21.64
N SER A 277 10.26 -11.56 22.95
CA SER A 277 10.31 -12.79 23.74
C SER A 277 9.30 -13.82 23.24
N MET A 278 8.10 -13.38 22.85
CA MET A 278 7.07 -14.21 22.25
C MET A 278 7.44 -14.81 20.90
N ALA A 279 8.20 -14.08 20.06
CA ALA A 279 8.64 -14.57 18.76
C ALA A 279 9.90 -15.44 18.84
N VAL A 280 10.74 -15.22 19.86
CA VAL A 280 12.01 -15.94 20.07
C VAL A 280 11.83 -17.23 20.86
N ILE A 281 10.98 -17.21 21.88
CA ILE A 281 10.61 -18.39 22.68
C ILE A 281 9.37 -18.95 22.00
N PRO A 282 9.46 -20.07 21.24
CA PRO A 282 8.31 -20.56 20.50
C PRO A 282 7.15 -20.80 21.45
N PHE A 283 5.99 -20.21 21.13
CA PHE A 283 4.68 -20.63 21.66
C PHE A 283 4.44 -22.07 21.26
N GLU A 284 4.96 -23.01 22.05
CA GLU A 284 4.87 -24.42 21.73
C GLU A 284 5.39 -24.70 20.29
N SER A 285 5.13 -25.87 19.71
CA SER A 285 5.54 -26.09 18.32
C SER A 285 4.70 -25.23 17.35
N LYS A 286 5.27 -24.86 16.20
CA LYS A 286 4.56 -24.18 15.09
C LYS A 286 3.17 -24.77 14.80
N GLN A 287 3.04 -26.10 14.88
CA GLN A 287 1.79 -26.82 14.65
C GLN A 287 0.70 -26.43 15.64
N VAL A 288 1.07 -26.14 16.90
CA VAL A 288 0.12 -25.70 17.92
C VAL A 288 -0.34 -24.27 17.64
N LEU A 289 0.57 -23.35 17.30
CA LEU A 289 0.20 -21.99 16.94
C LEU A 289 -0.72 -21.95 15.69
N GLU A 290 -0.42 -22.75 14.67
CA GLU A 290 -1.24 -22.90 13.48
C GLU A 290 -2.61 -23.51 13.81
N LYS A 291 -2.66 -24.54 14.67
CA LYS A 291 -3.92 -25.13 15.14
C LYS A 291 -4.74 -24.11 15.93
N TYR A 292 -4.09 -23.34 16.81
CA TYR A 292 -4.73 -22.35 17.65
C TYR A 292 -5.39 -21.24 16.83
N THR A 293 -4.62 -20.64 15.94
CA THR A 293 -5.08 -19.58 15.03
C THR A 293 -6.23 -20.04 14.15
N ARG A 294 -6.21 -21.29 13.65
CA ARG A 294 -7.34 -21.89 12.93
C ARG A 294 -8.57 -22.09 13.82
N THR A 295 -8.38 -22.70 14.99
CA THR A 295 -9.48 -23.06 15.89
C THR A 295 -10.18 -21.82 16.44
N HIS A 296 -9.50 -20.68 16.53
CA HIS A 296 -10.03 -19.44 17.09
C HIS A 296 -10.16 -18.32 16.04
N HIS A 297 -10.03 -18.65 14.75
CA HIS A 297 -10.15 -17.71 13.63
C HIS A 297 -9.37 -16.40 13.82
N LEU A 298 -8.18 -16.49 14.42
CA LEU A 298 -7.37 -15.31 14.74
C LEU A 298 -6.84 -14.65 13.46
N PRO A 299 -7.00 -13.32 13.32
CA PRO A 299 -6.38 -12.58 12.22
C PRO A 299 -4.86 -12.81 12.18
N LEU A 300 -4.32 -13.17 11.01
CA LEU A 300 -2.90 -13.51 10.88
C LEU A 300 -1.96 -12.29 11.05
N ASP A 301 -2.50 -11.07 10.97
CA ASP A 301 -1.79 -9.83 11.28
C ASP A 301 -1.61 -9.59 12.80
N LEU A 302 -2.27 -10.39 13.65
CA LEU A 302 -2.06 -10.43 15.09
C LEU A 302 -1.05 -11.48 15.53
N LEU A 303 -0.42 -12.24 14.63
CA LEU A 303 0.69 -13.12 15.01
C LEU A 303 1.84 -12.30 15.60
N PRO A 304 2.58 -12.80 16.61
CA PRO A 304 3.71 -12.08 17.19
C PRO A 304 4.70 -11.56 16.14
N ILE A 305 5.00 -12.37 15.12
CA ILE A 305 5.90 -11.96 14.04
C ILE A 305 5.32 -10.87 13.13
N SER A 306 4.00 -10.90 12.87
CA SER A 306 3.28 -9.87 12.12
C SER A 306 3.28 -8.55 12.89
N MET A 307 3.09 -8.61 14.21
CA MET A 307 3.14 -7.43 15.08
C MET A 307 4.55 -6.84 15.15
N ILE A 308 5.60 -7.66 15.26
CA ILE A 308 6.98 -7.17 15.17
C ILE A 308 7.22 -6.46 13.84
N ALA A 309 6.81 -7.06 12.72
CA ALA A 309 6.94 -6.47 11.39
C ALA A 309 6.24 -5.11 11.30
N GLY A 310 5.00 -4.99 11.82
CA GLY A 310 4.27 -3.73 11.87
C GLY A 310 4.91 -2.69 12.78
N CYS A 311 5.44 -3.08 13.94
CA CYS A 311 6.16 -2.19 14.85
C CYS A 311 7.39 -1.57 14.18
N VAL A 312 8.24 -2.38 13.54
CA VAL A 312 9.47 -1.87 12.90
C VAL A 312 9.21 -1.05 11.64
N GLN A 313 8.11 -1.30 10.93
CA GLN A 313 7.67 -0.46 9.82
C GLN A 313 7.21 0.93 10.30
N LYS A 314 6.66 1.05 11.52
CA LYS A 314 6.15 2.29 12.09
C LYS A 314 7.20 3.08 12.86
N ASN A 315 8.09 2.39 13.57
CA ASN A 315 9.18 3.00 14.33
C ASN A 315 10.51 2.31 14.00
N THR A 316 11.32 2.97 13.19
CA THR A 316 12.60 2.43 12.72
C THR A 316 13.65 2.31 13.83
N MET A 317 13.51 3.01 14.96
CA MET A 317 14.43 2.89 16.09
C MET A 317 14.40 1.48 16.71
N LEU A 318 13.27 0.79 16.61
CA LEU A 318 13.07 -0.56 17.15
C LEU A 318 13.94 -1.62 16.49
N VAL A 319 14.41 -1.35 15.26
CA VAL A 319 15.31 -2.24 14.51
C VAL A 319 16.58 -2.56 15.30
N LYS A 320 17.08 -1.65 16.14
CA LYS A 320 18.28 -1.86 16.96
C LYS A 320 18.13 -3.04 17.92
N HIS A 321 16.96 -3.20 18.54
CA HIS A 321 16.70 -4.31 19.45
C HIS A 321 16.69 -5.68 18.74
N LEU A 322 16.37 -5.72 17.44
CA LEU A 322 16.40 -6.96 16.66
C LEU A 322 17.81 -7.42 16.30
N HIS A 323 18.76 -6.49 16.22
CA HIS A 323 20.16 -6.83 16.00
C HIS A 323 20.74 -7.58 17.20
N ASP A 324 20.47 -7.10 18.42
CA ASP A 324 21.06 -7.64 19.66
C ASP A 324 20.64 -9.10 19.97
N ILE A 325 19.52 -9.55 19.39
CA ILE A 325 19.00 -10.91 19.58
C ILE A 325 19.36 -11.89 18.46
N ASN A 326 20.27 -11.52 17.54
CA ASN A 326 20.64 -12.28 16.35
C ASN A 326 19.42 -12.72 15.51
N MET A 327 18.47 -11.81 15.27
CA MET A 327 17.22 -12.13 14.58
C MET A 327 17.45 -12.74 13.18
N ILE A 328 18.50 -12.33 12.46
CA ILE A 328 18.83 -12.87 11.14
C ILE A 328 19.07 -14.38 11.18
N GLN A 329 19.90 -14.85 12.11
CA GLN A 329 20.18 -16.29 12.28
C GLN A 329 18.90 -17.06 12.63
N LYS A 330 18.06 -16.50 13.51
CA LYS A 330 16.78 -17.12 13.87
C LYS A 330 15.83 -17.24 12.67
N ILE A 331 15.79 -16.25 11.80
CA ILE A 331 15.01 -16.29 10.56
C ILE A 331 15.56 -17.37 9.61
N GLU A 332 16.88 -17.51 9.53
CA GLU A 332 17.52 -18.58 8.75
C GLU A 332 17.21 -19.98 9.28
N ASP A 333 17.28 -20.18 10.60
CA ASP A 333 16.99 -21.46 11.24
C ASP A 333 15.51 -21.85 11.01
N TRP A 334 14.59 -20.90 11.20
CA TRP A 334 13.16 -21.09 10.91
C TRP A 334 12.90 -21.40 9.43
N TYR A 335 13.67 -20.81 8.52
CA TYR A 335 13.57 -21.11 7.10
C TYR A 335 14.05 -22.52 6.76
N LEU A 336 15.16 -22.98 7.35
CA LEU A 336 15.66 -24.33 7.10
C LEU A 336 14.64 -25.40 7.50
N ASP A 337 13.91 -25.18 8.60
CA ASP A 337 12.80 -26.04 9.02
C ASP A 337 11.64 -26.07 8.01
N PHE A 338 11.45 -24.99 7.26
CA PHE A 338 10.45 -24.87 6.22
C PHE A 338 10.81 -25.67 4.95
N ASN A 339 12.08 -25.64 4.54
CA ASN A 339 12.54 -26.21 3.27
C ASN A 339 12.66 -27.75 3.29
N ILE A 340 12.79 -28.38 4.48
CA ILE A 340 13.18 -29.79 4.58
C ILE A 340 11.98 -30.76 4.58
N SER A 341 10.75 -30.33 4.88
CA SER A 341 9.71 -31.30 5.29
C SER A 341 8.50 -31.51 4.36
N LYS A 342 8.12 -30.58 3.47
CA LYS A 342 6.73 -30.62 2.94
C LYS A 342 6.49 -30.35 1.45
N GLY A 343 7.38 -29.66 0.71
CA GLY A 343 7.14 -29.36 -0.71
C GLY A 343 5.89 -28.49 -1.00
N TYR A 344 5.19 -27.99 0.03
CA TYR A 344 4.04 -27.09 -0.06
C TYR A 344 4.18 -25.93 0.95
N ILE A 345 3.64 -24.75 0.60
CA ILE A 345 3.58 -23.56 1.46
C ILE A 345 2.11 -23.32 1.86
N SER A 346 1.78 -23.36 3.16
CA SER A 346 0.43 -23.00 3.62
C SER A 346 0.24 -21.48 3.69
N ARG A 347 -1.02 -21.01 3.80
CA ARG A 347 -1.32 -19.59 4.03
C ARG A 347 -0.62 -19.04 5.28
N PHE A 348 -0.59 -19.82 6.36
CA PHE A 348 0.08 -19.45 7.61
C PHE A 348 1.59 -19.25 7.38
N ASP A 349 2.21 -20.17 6.63
CA ASP A 349 3.64 -20.12 6.32
C ASP A 349 4.00 -18.92 5.45
N SER A 350 3.20 -18.66 4.42
CA SER A 350 3.37 -17.52 3.51
C SER A 350 3.31 -16.19 4.27
N VAL A 351 2.38 -16.03 5.22
CA VAL A 351 2.30 -14.82 6.06
C VAL A 351 3.51 -14.70 6.99
N CYS A 352 3.90 -15.77 7.70
CA CYS A 352 5.07 -15.73 8.56
C CYS A 352 6.33 -15.38 7.77
N PHE A 353 6.54 -16.02 6.63
CA PHE A 353 7.68 -15.78 5.74
C PHE A 353 7.69 -14.35 5.19
N SER A 354 6.55 -13.83 4.76
CA SER A 354 6.43 -12.44 4.30
C SER A 354 6.81 -11.44 5.41
N ASN A 355 6.36 -11.67 6.64
CA ASN A 355 6.73 -10.81 7.78
C ASN A 355 8.21 -10.89 8.14
N TYR A 356 8.84 -12.07 8.03
CA TYR A 356 10.29 -12.18 8.17
C TYR A 356 11.04 -11.35 7.13
N LEU A 357 10.63 -11.40 5.87
CA LEU A 357 11.21 -10.59 4.80
C LEU A 357 11.01 -9.08 5.05
N ILE A 358 9.85 -8.67 5.57
CA ILE A 358 9.58 -7.29 5.97
C ILE A 358 10.50 -6.86 7.10
N ILE A 359 10.68 -7.68 8.13
CA ILE A 359 11.60 -7.40 9.24
C ILE A 359 13.03 -7.22 8.70
N LEU A 360 13.50 -8.16 7.87
CA LEU A 360 14.81 -8.07 7.24
C LEU A 360 14.94 -6.79 6.41
N SER A 361 13.91 -6.41 5.64
CA SER A 361 13.92 -5.18 4.81
C SER A 361 14.12 -3.91 5.65
N ASN A 362 13.53 -3.86 6.84
CA ASN A 362 13.72 -2.76 7.78
C ASN A 362 15.11 -2.81 8.43
N MET A 363 15.60 -4.01 8.77
CA MET A 363 16.96 -4.18 9.31
C MET A 363 18.04 -3.71 8.31
N VAL A 364 17.96 -4.13 7.05
CA VAL A 364 18.95 -3.73 6.04
C VAL A 364 18.85 -2.26 5.66
N SER A 365 17.70 -1.61 5.82
CA SER A 365 17.55 -0.20 5.42
C SER A 365 18.47 0.74 6.21
N HIS A 366 18.97 0.31 7.37
CA HIS A 366 19.70 1.16 8.30
C HIS A 366 21.17 0.74 8.52
N ASP A 367 21.59 -0.44 8.06
CA ASP A 367 22.95 -0.94 8.30
C ASP A 367 23.49 -1.79 7.13
N ASP A 368 24.56 -1.30 6.49
CA ASP A 368 25.26 -1.99 5.40
C ASP A 368 25.98 -3.27 5.87
N LYS A 369 26.30 -3.42 7.16
CA LYS A 369 26.83 -4.68 7.71
C LYS A 369 25.78 -5.77 7.67
N ILE A 370 24.53 -5.45 8.02
CA ILE A 370 23.40 -6.38 7.94
C ILE A 370 23.15 -6.80 6.50
N LYS A 371 23.25 -5.86 5.53
CA LYS A 371 23.19 -6.20 4.09
C LYS A 371 24.22 -7.27 3.74
N SER A 372 25.45 -7.15 4.25
CA SER A 372 26.54 -8.10 3.98
C SER A 372 26.22 -9.50 4.52
N THR A 373 25.71 -9.58 5.75
CA THR A 373 25.26 -10.85 6.35
C THR A 373 24.20 -11.53 5.47
N ILE A 374 23.17 -10.78 5.05
CA ILE A 374 22.12 -11.34 4.18
C ILE A 374 22.67 -11.78 2.84
N SER A 375 23.57 -11.01 2.22
CA SER A 375 24.13 -11.40 0.92
C SER A 375 24.95 -12.68 0.93
N ASN A 376 25.50 -13.05 2.08
CA ASN A 376 26.26 -14.29 2.26
C ASN A 376 25.40 -15.44 2.81
N SER A 377 24.13 -15.19 3.07
CA SER A 377 23.19 -16.18 3.60
C SER A 377 22.56 -17.08 2.53
N LYS A 378 21.87 -18.13 2.99
CA LYS A 378 21.02 -18.99 2.15
C LYS A 378 19.72 -18.31 1.70
N MET A 379 19.41 -17.10 2.19
CA MET A 379 18.21 -16.35 1.79
C MET A 379 18.18 -16.00 0.30
N ASN A 380 19.34 -15.98 -0.36
CA ASN A 380 19.41 -15.66 -1.79
C ASN A 380 18.66 -16.68 -2.66
N GLU A 381 18.82 -17.98 -2.37
CA GLU A 381 18.17 -19.06 -3.10
C GLU A 381 16.65 -18.97 -2.99
N LEU A 382 16.18 -18.61 -1.79
CA LEU A 382 14.77 -18.33 -1.52
C LEU A 382 14.21 -17.18 -2.34
N ILE A 383 14.88 -16.04 -2.28
CA ILE A 383 14.44 -14.83 -3.01
C ILE A 383 14.31 -15.17 -4.49
N ILE A 384 15.29 -15.88 -5.06
CA ILE A 384 15.24 -16.35 -6.46
C ILE A 384 14.04 -17.26 -6.68
N LEU A 385 13.81 -18.23 -5.79
CA LEU A 385 12.70 -19.19 -5.91
C LEU A 385 11.33 -18.50 -5.89
N VAL A 386 11.12 -17.56 -4.97
CA VAL A 386 9.87 -16.78 -4.86
C VAL A 386 9.60 -16.02 -6.15
N LEU A 387 10.59 -15.26 -6.64
CA LEU A 387 10.43 -14.47 -7.86
C LEU A 387 10.14 -15.36 -9.09
N LYS A 388 10.85 -16.48 -9.23
CA LYS A 388 10.61 -17.45 -10.30
C LYS A 388 9.20 -18.02 -10.24
N LYS A 389 8.76 -18.46 -9.06
CA LYS A 389 7.44 -19.05 -8.87
C LYS A 389 6.32 -18.06 -9.15
N HIS A 390 6.48 -16.80 -8.75
CA HIS A 390 5.50 -15.77 -9.07
C HIS A 390 5.40 -15.50 -10.58
N SER A 391 6.53 -15.44 -11.29
CA SER A 391 6.57 -15.33 -12.75
C SER A 391 5.91 -16.53 -13.43
N GLU A 392 6.20 -17.76 -12.99
CA GLU A 392 5.55 -18.99 -13.47
C GLU A 392 4.03 -18.96 -13.25
N ILE A 393 3.59 -18.54 -12.06
CA ILE A 393 2.17 -18.36 -11.74
C ILE A 393 1.59 -17.40 -12.79
N LEU A 394 2.04 -16.14 -12.85
CA LEU A 394 1.53 -15.13 -13.78
C LEU A 394 1.42 -15.62 -15.24
N GLN A 395 2.41 -16.37 -15.73
CA GLN A 395 2.39 -16.94 -17.08
C GLN A 395 1.29 -18.01 -17.25
N LEU A 396 1.16 -18.94 -16.29
CA LEU A 396 0.17 -20.01 -16.33
C LEU A 396 -1.28 -19.50 -16.25
N TRP A 397 -1.52 -18.33 -15.66
CA TRP A 397 -2.87 -17.75 -15.55
C TRP A 397 -3.55 -17.59 -16.91
N THR A 398 -2.76 -17.26 -17.94
CA THR A 398 -3.26 -17.04 -19.30
C THR A 398 -3.93 -18.26 -19.95
N SER A 399 -3.88 -19.44 -19.30
CA SER A 399 -4.17 -20.74 -19.92
C SER A 399 -5.11 -21.68 -19.14
N MET A 400 -5.68 -21.31 -17.99
CA MET A 400 -6.27 -22.26 -17.02
C MET A 400 -7.80 -22.16 -16.82
N TYR A 401 -8.43 -23.29 -16.47
CA TYR A 401 -9.88 -23.51 -16.28
C TYR A 401 -10.38 -23.47 -14.81
N ASP A 402 -9.51 -23.61 -13.79
CA ASP A 402 -9.92 -23.58 -12.37
C ASP A 402 -9.52 -22.26 -11.70
N GLU A 403 -10.52 -21.39 -11.57
CA GLU A 403 -10.36 -20.01 -11.14
C GLU A 403 -10.11 -19.86 -9.63
N THR A 404 -10.58 -20.80 -8.80
CA THR A 404 -10.65 -20.59 -7.33
C THR A 404 -9.36 -20.96 -6.59
N LEU A 405 -8.82 -22.16 -6.85
CA LEU A 405 -7.56 -22.62 -6.26
C LEU A 405 -6.40 -21.70 -6.65
N TYR A 406 -6.40 -21.27 -7.91
CA TYR A 406 -5.37 -20.41 -8.43
C TYR A 406 -5.49 -18.98 -7.85
N ARG A 407 -6.69 -18.41 -7.65
CA ARG A 407 -6.85 -17.12 -6.95
C ARG A 407 -6.19 -17.12 -5.58
N LYS A 408 -6.37 -18.20 -4.81
CA LYS A 408 -5.72 -18.37 -3.49
C LYS A 408 -4.20 -18.42 -3.62
N ALA A 409 -3.68 -19.21 -4.56
CA ALA A 409 -2.25 -19.30 -4.82
C ALA A 409 -1.64 -17.96 -5.29
N PHE A 410 -2.37 -17.22 -6.13
CA PHE A 410 -1.97 -15.93 -6.65
C PHE A 410 -1.87 -14.88 -5.54
N LEU A 411 -2.87 -14.79 -4.65
CA LEU A 411 -2.83 -13.86 -3.53
C LEU A 411 -1.62 -14.10 -2.61
N LEU A 412 -1.37 -15.36 -2.25
CA LEU A 412 -0.22 -15.73 -1.43
C LEU A 412 1.10 -15.42 -2.14
N SER A 413 1.13 -15.64 -3.45
CA SER A 413 2.28 -15.33 -4.28
C SER A 413 2.55 -13.83 -4.32
N ILE A 414 1.55 -12.98 -4.57
CA ILE A 414 1.71 -11.51 -4.57
C ILE A 414 2.24 -11.04 -3.22
N GLN A 415 1.64 -11.47 -2.11
CA GLN A 415 2.05 -11.05 -0.76
C GLN A 415 3.52 -11.38 -0.48
N THR A 416 3.92 -12.61 -0.79
CA THR A 416 5.29 -13.08 -0.56
C THR A 416 6.29 -12.37 -1.49
N THR A 417 5.91 -12.18 -2.75
CA THR A 417 6.74 -11.47 -3.74
C THR A 417 6.88 -10.00 -3.41
N LEU A 418 5.82 -9.34 -2.94
CA LEU A 418 5.86 -7.95 -2.49
C LEU A 418 6.84 -7.76 -1.33
N ALA A 419 6.79 -8.63 -0.32
CA ALA A 419 7.74 -8.61 0.80
C ALA A 419 9.18 -8.87 0.31
N THR A 420 9.36 -9.81 -0.61
CA THR A 420 10.64 -10.13 -1.24
C THR A 420 11.22 -8.94 -2.01
N CYS A 421 10.41 -8.28 -2.83
CA CYS A 421 10.79 -7.10 -3.59
C CYS A 421 11.05 -5.90 -2.68
N THR A 422 10.36 -5.79 -1.53
CA THR A 422 10.64 -4.76 -0.53
C THR A 422 12.02 -4.95 0.10
N LEU A 423 12.41 -6.19 0.42
CA LEU A 423 13.77 -6.51 0.85
C LEU A 423 14.79 -6.18 -0.25
N LEU A 424 14.56 -6.59 -1.49
CA LEU A 424 15.44 -6.27 -2.61
C LEU A 424 15.58 -4.76 -2.83
N ARG A 425 14.49 -4.00 -2.69
CA ARG A 425 14.52 -2.53 -2.78
C ARG A 425 15.39 -1.92 -1.69
N ALA A 426 15.34 -2.45 -0.47
CA ALA A 426 16.18 -1.98 0.62
C ALA A 426 17.66 -2.33 0.41
N LEU A 427 17.96 -3.52 -0.10
CA LEU A 427 19.31 -3.95 -0.48
C LEU A 427 19.87 -3.09 -1.64
N SER A 428 19.03 -2.73 -2.62
CA SER A 428 19.44 -1.94 -3.80
C SER A 428 19.77 -0.48 -3.48
N ARG A 429 19.55 -0.01 -2.25
CA ARG A 429 19.96 1.34 -1.82
C ARG A 429 21.45 1.46 -1.48
N SER A 430 22.21 0.35 -1.42
CA SER A 430 23.66 0.41 -1.21
C SER A 430 24.43 0.24 -2.53
N PRO A 431 25.27 1.22 -2.93
CA PRO A 431 26.07 1.14 -4.16
C PRO A 431 27.00 -0.08 -4.23
N SER A 432 27.51 -0.58 -3.10
CA SER A 432 28.39 -1.75 -3.05
C SER A 432 27.68 -3.05 -3.44
N PHE A 433 26.39 -3.18 -3.09
CA PHE A 433 25.57 -4.34 -3.40
C PHE A 433 25.10 -4.34 -4.84
N LEU A 434 24.79 -3.16 -5.39
CA LEU A 434 24.37 -3.01 -6.78
C LEU A 434 25.41 -3.59 -7.74
N ARG A 435 26.71 -3.42 -7.47
CA ARG A 435 27.81 -3.83 -8.37
C ARG A 435 28.16 -5.31 -8.34
N THR A 436 27.74 -6.05 -7.32
CA THR A 436 28.22 -7.43 -7.08
C THR A 436 27.09 -8.41 -6.81
N PHE A 437 26.23 -8.08 -5.85
CA PHE A 437 25.19 -8.95 -5.34
C PHE A 437 24.04 -9.14 -6.35
N PHE A 438 23.59 -8.07 -7.00
CA PHE A 438 22.45 -8.12 -7.92
C PHE A 438 22.76 -8.88 -9.22
N ILE A 439 23.97 -8.69 -9.78
CA ILE A 439 24.42 -9.36 -11.00
C ILE A 439 24.56 -10.86 -10.76
N LYS A 440 25.30 -11.25 -9.70
CA LYS A 440 25.60 -12.66 -9.41
C LYS A 440 24.34 -13.52 -9.28
N ASN A 441 23.26 -12.96 -8.74
CA ASN A 441 22.05 -13.69 -8.40
C ASN A 441 20.90 -13.55 -9.44
N LYS A 442 21.14 -12.90 -10.59
CA LYS A 442 20.15 -12.72 -11.67
C LYS A 442 18.83 -12.06 -11.25
N TYR A 443 18.84 -11.22 -10.20
CA TYR A 443 17.62 -10.55 -9.74
C TYR A 443 17.05 -9.59 -10.80
N ILE A 444 17.91 -8.95 -11.59
CA ILE A 444 17.52 -7.99 -12.63
C ILE A 444 16.63 -8.67 -13.68
N GLU A 445 17.01 -9.87 -14.14
CA GLU A 445 16.25 -10.65 -15.12
C GLU A 445 14.86 -10.99 -14.58
N LEU A 446 14.78 -11.48 -13.35
CA LEU A 446 13.52 -11.90 -12.71
C LEU A 446 12.59 -10.72 -12.43
N LEU A 447 13.13 -9.61 -11.93
CA LEU A 447 12.36 -8.38 -11.69
C LEU A 447 11.82 -7.79 -13.00
N SER A 448 12.63 -7.82 -14.06
CA SER A 448 12.20 -7.36 -15.40
C SER A 448 11.09 -8.25 -15.96
N GLN A 449 11.18 -9.58 -15.78
CA GLN A 449 10.14 -10.51 -16.20
C GLN A 449 8.81 -10.25 -15.50
N ILE A 450 8.81 -10.07 -14.17
CA ILE A 450 7.60 -9.77 -13.39
C ILE A 450 6.96 -8.46 -13.91
N LEU A 451 7.76 -7.39 -14.05
CA LEU A 451 7.25 -6.09 -14.49
C LEU A 451 6.71 -6.09 -15.93
N CYS A 452 7.30 -6.88 -16.83
CA CYS A 452 6.92 -6.89 -18.24
C CYS A 452 5.63 -7.69 -18.52
N ILE A 453 5.12 -8.45 -17.56
CA ILE A 453 3.83 -9.15 -17.71
C ILE A 453 2.71 -8.12 -17.63
N ASN A 454 1.90 -8.03 -18.68
CA ASN A 454 0.81 -7.05 -18.72
C ASN A 454 -0.41 -7.56 -17.95
N PHE A 455 -0.48 -7.25 -16.65
CA PHE A 455 -1.60 -7.66 -15.80
C PHE A 455 -2.94 -7.05 -16.25
N GLU A 456 -2.94 -5.81 -16.74
CA GLU A 456 -4.15 -5.13 -17.25
C GLU A 456 -4.72 -5.80 -18.52
N GLN A 457 -3.91 -6.57 -19.26
CA GLN A 457 -4.34 -7.35 -20.44
C GLN A 457 -4.76 -8.78 -20.10
N LEU A 458 -4.44 -9.29 -18.91
CA LEU A 458 -5.11 -10.48 -18.40
C LEU A 458 -6.58 -10.06 -18.26
N ASN A 459 -7.54 -10.82 -18.75
CA ASN A 459 -8.95 -10.41 -18.77
C ASN A 459 -9.55 -10.50 -17.35
N VAL A 460 -9.12 -9.61 -16.44
CA VAL A 460 -9.26 -9.68 -14.98
C VAL A 460 -10.62 -9.16 -14.48
N ALA A 461 -11.63 -9.05 -15.35
CA ALA A 461 -12.99 -8.59 -14.96
C ALA A 461 -13.60 -9.41 -13.80
N SER A 462 -13.02 -10.57 -13.48
CA SER A 462 -13.46 -11.47 -12.43
C SER A 462 -12.76 -11.32 -11.06
N PHE A 463 -11.61 -10.63 -10.91
CA PHE A 463 -10.88 -10.64 -9.62
C PHE A 463 -11.37 -9.60 -8.59
N GLY A 464 -12.13 -8.60 -9.01
CA GLY A 464 -12.42 -7.45 -8.14
C GLY A 464 -11.19 -6.56 -7.92
N ASP A 465 -11.43 -5.35 -7.43
CA ASP A 465 -10.44 -4.27 -7.40
C ASP A 465 -9.23 -4.57 -6.49
N TYR A 466 -9.41 -5.37 -5.45
CA TYR A 466 -8.38 -5.68 -4.45
C TYR A 466 -7.12 -6.36 -5.02
N PHE A 467 -7.27 -7.31 -5.95
CA PHE A 467 -6.12 -8.01 -6.53
C PHE A 467 -5.33 -7.11 -7.47
N LEU A 468 -6.04 -6.29 -8.24
CA LEU A 468 -5.45 -5.31 -9.13
C LEU A 468 -4.62 -4.30 -8.33
N GLU A 469 -5.16 -3.79 -7.22
CA GLU A 469 -4.43 -2.89 -6.33
C GLU A 469 -3.13 -3.51 -5.78
N LYS A 470 -3.18 -4.78 -5.37
CA LYS A 470 -2.01 -5.49 -4.81
C LYS A 470 -0.94 -5.76 -5.86
N GLU A 471 -1.33 -6.08 -7.08
CA GLU A 471 -0.38 -6.24 -8.18
C GLU A 471 0.23 -4.89 -8.59
N MET A 472 -0.57 -3.82 -8.67
CA MET A 472 -0.06 -2.47 -8.91
C MET A 472 0.93 -2.01 -7.83
N GLU A 473 0.70 -2.38 -6.56
CA GLU A 473 1.64 -2.16 -5.46
C GLU A 473 2.96 -2.90 -5.70
N LEU A 474 2.90 -4.17 -6.13
CA LEU A 474 4.06 -4.96 -6.49
C LEU A 474 4.85 -4.35 -7.66
N GLU A 475 4.18 -4.01 -8.77
CA GLU A 475 4.78 -3.33 -9.92
C GLU A 475 5.52 -2.06 -9.48
N THR A 476 4.90 -1.28 -8.60
CA THR A 476 5.46 -0.03 -8.06
C THR A 476 6.76 -0.28 -7.27
N VAL A 477 6.80 -1.34 -6.46
CA VAL A 477 8.00 -1.72 -5.69
C VAL A 477 9.10 -2.29 -6.59
N VAL A 478 8.74 -3.11 -7.58
CA VAL A 478 9.66 -3.67 -8.58
C VAL A 478 10.30 -2.53 -9.38
N LEU A 479 9.50 -1.60 -9.90
CA LEU A 479 9.98 -0.46 -10.66
C LEU A 479 10.85 0.48 -9.80
N GLY A 480 10.47 0.70 -8.54
CA GLY A 480 11.29 1.43 -7.57
C GLY A 480 12.59 0.72 -7.18
N THR A 481 12.70 -0.59 -7.41
CA THR A 481 13.96 -1.35 -7.26
C THR A 481 14.83 -1.20 -8.49
N LEU A 482 14.23 -1.35 -9.69
CA LEU A 482 14.90 -1.17 -10.98
C LEU A 482 15.39 0.27 -11.18
N SER A 483 14.70 1.27 -10.64
CA SER A 483 15.18 2.66 -10.69
C SER A 483 16.51 2.87 -9.97
N ASN A 484 16.83 2.07 -8.95
CA ASN A 484 18.14 2.14 -8.29
C ASN A 484 19.23 1.45 -9.12
N LEU A 485 18.85 0.49 -9.98
CA LEU A 485 19.76 -0.35 -10.76
C LEU A 485 20.18 0.29 -12.09
N VAL A 486 19.44 1.28 -12.59
CA VAL A 486 19.64 1.91 -13.91
C VAL A 486 20.65 3.07 -13.92
N ILE A 487 21.19 3.46 -12.76
CA ILE A 487 22.12 4.60 -12.63
C ILE A 487 23.45 4.31 -13.37
N GLU A 488 23.94 5.29 -14.16
CA GLU A 488 25.10 5.21 -15.08
C GLU A 488 26.35 4.49 -14.55
N PHE A 489 26.68 4.63 -13.26
CA PHE A 489 27.91 4.05 -12.68
C PHE A 489 27.78 2.59 -12.23
N LEU A 490 26.76 1.88 -12.72
CA LEU A 490 26.45 0.50 -12.35
C LEU A 490 26.66 -0.44 -13.55
N PRO A 491 27.38 -1.57 -13.35
CA PRO A 491 27.56 -2.61 -14.38
C PRO A 491 26.25 -3.35 -14.76
N ASN A 492 25.11 -2.93 -14.21
CA ASN A 492 23.80 -3.55 -14.36
C ASN A 492 23.05 -3.10 -15.62
N GLN A 493 23.45 -1.98 -16.23
CA GLN A 493 22.75 -1.41 -17.39
C GLN A 493 22.74 -2.36 -18.59
N GLU A 494 23.81 -3.12 -18.81
CA GLU A 494 23.89 -4.11 -19.90
C GLU A 494 22.93 -5.29 -19.72
N VAL A 495 22.55 -5.59 -18.48
CA VAL A 495 21.64 -6.70 -18.13
C VAL A 495 20.18 -6.23 -18.10
N LEU A 496 19.94 -4.93 -17.99
CA LEU A 496 18.60 -4.35 -17.98
C LEU A 496 18.01 -4.37 -19.39
N ASN A 497 16.81 -4.94 -19.53
CA ASN A 497 16.04 -4.85 -20.77
C ASN A 497 15.33 -3.50 -20.88
N VAL A 498 16.13 -2.43 -20.99
CA VAL A 498 15.65 -1.04 -21.02
C VAL A 498 14.55 -0.81 -22.07
N PRO A 499 14.63 -1.31 -23.32
CA PRO A 499 13.56 -1.12 -24.30
C PRO A 499 12.21 -1.67 -23.87
N GLN A 500 12.17 -2.84 -23.23
CA GLN A 500 10.91 -3.41 -22.75
C GLN A 500 10.39 -2.67 -21.52
N ILE A 501 11.27 -2.32 -20.57
CA ILE A 501 10.87 -1.58 -19.37
C ILE A 501 10.34 -0.19 -19.75
N LEU A 502 10.96 0.51 -20.70
CA LEU A 502 10.47 1.80 -21.18
C LEU A 502 9.08 1.71 -21.85
N LYS A 503 8.77 0.60 -22.53
CA LYS A 503 7.40 0.37 -23.04
C LYS A 503 6.39 0.22 -21.91
N VAL A 504 6.74 -0.49 -20.84
CA VAL A 504 5.89 -0.63 -19.65
C VAL A 504 5.68 0.73 -18.98
N VAL A 505 6.78 1.47 -18.76
CA VAL A 505 6.76 2.83 -18.23
C VAL A 505 5.89 3.76 -19.07
N ASN A 506 5.98 3.68 -20.40
CA ASN A 506 5.15 4.50 -21.29
C ASN A 506 3.65 4.24 -21.07
N ARG A 507 3.25 2.96 -20.93
CA ARG A 507 1.85 2.62 -20.60
C ARG A 507 1.40 3.22 -19.28
N TYR A 508 2.26 3.22 -18.26
CA TYR A 508 1.92 3.84 -16.98
C TYR A 508 1.75 5.35 -17.09
N LEU A 509 2.50 6.01 -17.96
CA LEU A 509 2.31 7.43 -18.25
C LEU A 509 1.04 7.71 -19.08
N ASP A 510 0.50 6.70 -19.79
CA ASP A 510 -0.68 6.79 -20.68
C ASP A 510 -2.05 6.65 -20.00
N GLY A 511 -2.12 6.05 -18.80
CA GLY A 511 -3.39 5.73 -18.16
C GLY A 511 -4.11 6.93 -17.51
N ASN A 512 -5.44 7.01 -17.71
CA ASN A 512 -6.31 8.03 -17.10
C ASN A 512 -6.65 7.78 -15.61
N SER A 513 -6.23 6.64 -15.04
CA SER A 513 -6.60 6.22 -13.67
C SER A 513 -5.41 5.62 -12.90
N VAL A 514 -4.23 6.20 -13.05
CA VAL A 514 -3.01 5.63 -12.47
C VAL A 514 -2.77 6.15 -11.06
N GLN A 515 -2.52 5.23 -10.11
CA GLN A 515 -2.10 5.59 -8.76
C GLN A 515 -0.83 6.47 -8.78
N PRO A 516 -0.77 7.59 -8.03
CA PRO A 516 0.38 8.49 -8.04
C PRO A 516 1.72 7.82 -7.71
N SER A 517 1.70 6.82 -6.83
CA SER A 517 2.88 6.03 -6.46
C SER A 517 3.53 5.32 -7.65
N ARG A 518 2.72 4.76 -8.57
CA ARG A 518 3.20 4.08 -9.78
C ARG A 518 3.85 5.07 -10.75
N LEU A 519 3.24 6.25 -10.93
CA LEU A 519 3.79 7.33 -11.75
C LEU A 519 5.12 7.85 -11.20
N ILE A 520 5.22 8.04 -9.88
CA ILE A 520 6.46 8.50 -9.23
C ILE A 520 7.58 7.48 -9.45
N SER A 521 7.32 6.18 -9.29
CA SER A 521 8.30 5.13 -9.57
C SER A 521 8.72 5.11 -11.05
N ALA A 522 7.76 5.28 -11.97
CA ALA A 522 8.01 5.35 -13.42
C ALA A 522 8.89 6.53 -13.81
N LEU A 523 8.58 7.72 -13.31
CA LEU A 523 9.39 8.92 -13.53
C LEU A 523 10.76 8.81 -12.84
N SER A 524 10.85 8.17 -11.67
CA SER A 524 12.14 7.93 -11.01
C SER A 524 13.05 7.01 -11.81
N PHE A 525 12.50 6.01 -12.52
CA PHE A 525 13.27 5.16 -13.44
C PHE A 525 13.85 6.00 -14.59
N ILE A 526 13.01 6.80 -15.25
CA ILE A 526 13.45 7.70 -16.35
C ILE A 526 14.51 8.68 -15.86
N ARG A 527 14.25 9.35 -14.73
CA ARG A 527 15.16 10.34 -14.13
C ARG A 527 16.54 9.74 -13.88
N ASN A 528 16.58 8.54 -13.30
CA ASN A 528 17.85 7.89 -12.95
C ASN A 528 18.57 7.33 -14.18
N GLY A 529 17.87 6.87 -15.22
CA GLY A 529 18.49 6.43 -16.48
C GLY A 529 19.01 7.59 -17.33
N LEU A 530 18.40 8.77 -17.24
CA LEU A 530 18.88 10.01 -17.85
C LEU A 530 19.91 10.75 -16.98
N PHE A 531 20.27 10.21 -15.82
CA PHE A 531 21.31 10.79 -14.98
C PHE A 531 22.68 10.37 -15.52
N GLY A 532 23.42 11.31 -16.10
CA GLY A 532 24.70 11.02 -16.73
C GLY A 532 24.73 11.30 -18.22
N ASN A 533 25.68 10.70 -18.94
CA ASN A 533 25.84 10.81 -20.39
C ASN A 533 25.55 9.48 -21.11
N ASP A 534 24.55 8.72 -20.65
CA ASP A 534 24.13 7.46 -21.27
C ASP A 534 23.33 7.71 -22.56
N SER A 535 24.03 7.68 -23.70
CA SER A 535 23.45 7.90 -25.02
C SER A 535 22.49 6.78 -25.46
N ILE A 536 22.68 5.56 -24.96
CA ILE A 536 21.83 4.40 -25.29
C ILE A 536 20.47 4.59 -24.63
N PHE A 537 20.46 4.86 -23.31
CA PHE A 537 19.22 5.12 -22.59
C PHE A 537 18.50 6.34 -23.16
N PHE A 538 19.22 7.43 -23.44
CA PHE A 538 18.62 8.64 -24.03
C PHE A 538 17.92 8.35 -25.37
N THR A 539 18.58 7.61 -26.27
CA THR A 539 18.00 7.27 -27.58
C THR A 539 16.71 6.45 -27.41
N GLN A 540 16.73 5.44 -26.55
CA GLN A 540 15.55 4.60 -26.29
C GLN A 540 14.41 5.38 -25.61
N PHE A 541 14.75 6.28 -24.68
CA PHE A 541 13.79 7.20 -24.06
C PHE A 541 13.13 8.11 -25.10
N LYS A 542 13.93 8.72 -25.98
CA LYS A 542 13.46 9.59 -27.05
C LYS A 542 12.51 8.86 -28.00
N ASP A 543 12.85 7.63 -28.37
CA ASP A 543 12.08 6.84 -29.34
C ASP A 543 10.80 6.23 -28.75
N THR A 544 10.76 5.97 -27.44
CA THR A 544 9.65 5.24 -26.79
C THR A 544 8.67 6.14 -26.05
N ILE A 545 9.16 7.16 -25.33
CA ILE A 545 8.35 8.02 -24.45
C ILE A 545 8.37 9.46 -24.93
N GLY A 546 9.57 9.99 -25.13
CA GLY A 546 9.80 11.39 -25.50
C GLY A 546 9.53 12.41 -24.38
N VAL A 547 10.10 13.60 -24.51
CA VAL A 547 9.99 14.67 -23.50
C VAL A 547 8.62 15.36 -23.47
N CYS A 548 7.83 15.31 -24.57
CA CYS A 548 6.47 15.87 -24.57
C CYS A 548 5.60 15.29 -23.47
N ARG A 549 5.73 13.98 -23.20
CA ARG A 549 5.05 13.33 -22.07
C ARG A 549 5.49 13.90 -20.73
N ILE A 550 6.77 14.21 -20.58
CA ILE A 550 7.31 14.78 -19.35
C ILE A 550 6.77 16.18 -19.11
N PHE A 551 6.57 17.00 -20.16
CA PHE A 551 5.90 18.30 -20.01
C PHE A 551 4.47 18.17 -19.49
N THR A 552 3.68 17.21 -19.99
CA THR A 552 2.33 16.96 -19.44
C THR A 552 2.35 16.61 -17.94
N MET A 553 3.40 15.93 -17.46
CA MET A 553 3.55 15.57 -16.04
C MET A 553 3.98 16.76 -15.16
N CYS A 554 4.51 17.83 -15.74
CA CYS A 554 4.84 19.05 -15.00
C CYS A 554 3.58 19.79 -14.53
N ASP A 555 2.45 19.62 -15.22
CA ASP A 555 1.14 20.18 -14.86
C ASP A 555 0.28 19.25 -13.99
N HIS A 556 0.84 18.13 -13.54
CA HIS A 556 0.10 17.16 -12.71
C HIS A 556 -0.29 17.75 -11.34
N GLN A 557 -1.43 17.35 -10.77
CA GLN A 557 -1.93 17.90 -9.50
C GLN A 557 -1.03 17.55 -8.29
N ASP A 558 -0.44 16.36 -8.29
CA ASP A 558 0.51 15.91 -7.28
C ASP A 558 1.90 16.55 -7.47
N VAL A 559 2.35 17.30 -6.45
CA VAL A 559 3.65 17.99 -6.41
C VAL A 559 4.82 17.02 -6.57
N ASN A 560 4.73 15.79 -6.05
CA ASN A 560 5.82 14.81 -6.16
C ASN A 560 6.03 14.37 -7.62
N ILE A 561 4.95 14.30 -8.40
CA ILE A 561 5.02 14.00 -9.84
C ILE A 561 5.68 15.17 -10.57
N GLN A 562 5.29 16.42 -10.25
CA GLN A 562 5.94 17.61 -10.81
C GLN A 562 7.45 17.63 -10.49
N ILE A 563 7.83 17.33 -9.24
CA ILE A 563 9.23 17.25 -8.82
C ILE A 563 10.00 16.24 -9.67
N GLN A 564 9.46 15.04 -9.90
CA GLN A 564 10.14 14.06 -10.75
C GLN A 564 10.22 14.51 -12.21
N ALA A 565 9.15 15.08 -12.76
CA ALA A 565 9.10 15.56 -14.14
C ALA A 565 10.14 16.68 -14.38
N PHE A 566 10.21 17.68 -13.51
CA PHE A 566 11.21 18.73 -13.62
C PHE A 566 12.63 18.21 -13.36
N ASN A 567 12.84 17.21 -12.50
CA ASN A 567 14.15 16.58 -12.37
C ASN A 567 14.59 15.85 -13.64
N ILE A 568 13.67 15.29 -14.42
CA ILE A 568 13.97 14.72 -15.75
C ILE A 568 14.40 15.82 -16.72
N ILE A 569 13.63 16.90 -16.82
CA ILE A 569 13.98 18.07 -17.65
C ILE A 569 15.35 18.62 -17.24
N ARG A 570 15.58 18.77 -15.94
CA ARG A 570 16.87 19.19 -15.39
C ARG A 570 18.01 18.30 -15.87
N ASN A 571 17.88 16.98 -15.76
CA ASN A 571 18.94 16.04 -16.18
C ASN A 571 19.23 16.16 -17.68
N LEU A 572 18.21 16.33 -18.52
CA LEU A 572 18.35 16.57 -19.96
C LEU A 572 19.11 17.89 -20.28
N LEU A 573 19.04 18.89 -19.39
CA LEU A 573 19.74 20.17 -19.52
C LEU A 573 21.15 20.17 -18.90
N THR A 574 21.57 19.12 -18.19
CA THR A 574 22.87 19.12 -17.47
C THR A 574 24.05 18.73 -18.37
N THR A 575 23.81 17.99 -19.46
CA THR A 575 24.87 17.29 -20.21
C THR A 575 25.66 18.25 -21.12
N LYS A 576 26.87 18.65 -20.68
CA LYS A 576 27.79 19.53 -21.43
C LYS A 576 28.24 18.99 -22.80
N THR A 577 28.15 17.69 -23.04
CA THR A 577 28.62 17.04 -24.28
C THR A 577 27.54 16.84 -25.35
N ALA A 578 26.34 17.39 -25.17
CA ALA A 578 25.23 17.21 -26.10
C ALA A 578 24.40 18.50 -26.26
N ILE A 579 24.87 19.42 -27.09
CA ILE A 579 24.03 20.48 -27.70
C ILE A 579 22.71 19.86 -28.22
N THR A 580 22.75 18.60 -28.66
CA THR A 580 21.61 17.78 -29.09
C THR A 580 20.52 17.59 -28.02
N HIS A 581 20.84 17.42 -26.74
CA HIS A 581 19.82 17.22 -25.69
C HIS A 581 19.09 18.53 -25.36
N HIS A 582 19.83 19.64 -25.26
CA HIS A 582 19.26 20.97 -25.05
C HIS A 582 18.33 21.38 -26.19
N ASN A 583 18.79 21.20 -27.43
CA ASN A 583 17.98 21.48 -28.61
C ASN A 583 16.75 20.58 -28.67
N TYR A 584 16.89 19.30 -28.30
CA TYR A 584 15.77 18.37 -28.22
C TYR A 584 14.69 18.84 -27.23
N VAL A 585 15.04 19.22 -26.00
CA VAL A 585 14.06 19.76 -25.02
C VAL A 585 13.30 20.95 -25.61
N TYR A 586 14.02 21.83 -26.30
CA TYR A 586 13.44 23.03 -26.91
C TYR A 586 12.52 22.75 -28.09
N GLU A 587 12.98 21.95 -29.05
CA GLU A 587 12.21 21.57 -30.23
C GLU A 587 10.91 20.88 -29.82
N MET A 588 11.00 20.01 -28.83
CA MET A 588 9.83 19.29 -28.31
C MET A 588 8.92 20.20 -27.49
N PHE A 589 9.45 21.16 -26.74
CA PHE A 589 8.62 22.15 -26.05
C PHE A 589 7.79 22.99 -27.03
N LYS A 590 8.40 23.41 -28.15
CA LYS A 590 7.67 24.12 -29.23
C LYS A 590 6.54 23.29 -29.85
N GLN A 591 6.70 21.96 -29.89
CA GLN A 591 5.65 21.05 -30.37
C GLN A 591 4.58 20.79 -29.31
N TYR A 592 4.94 20.86 -28.03
CA TYR A 592 4.03 20.69 -26.91
C TYR A 592 3.17 21.94 -26.64
N SER A 593 3.74 23.13 -26.75
CA SER A 593 3.02 24.39 -26.56
C SER A 593 2.30 24.80 -27.84
N ASP A 594 0.97 24.69 -27.84
CA ASP A 594 0.12 25.26 -28.90
C ASP A 594 0.16 26.81 -28.90
N ASP A 595 0.60 27.41 -27.79
CA ASP A 595 0.76 28.84 -27.65
C ASP A 595 2.17 29.26 -28.12
N SER A 596 2.22 29.95 -29.26
CA SER A 596 3.46 30.48 -29.84
C SER A 596 4.09 31.61 -29.01
N THR A 597 3.36 32.15 -28.03
CA THR A 597 3.84 33.19 -27.10
C THR A 597 4.40 32.63 -25.80
N LEU A 598 4.08 31.38 -25.45
CA LEU A 598 4.62 30.71 -24.29
C LEU A 598 5.97 30.07 -24.65
N ASP A 599 7.05 30.67 -24.16
CA ASP A 599 8.38 30.05 -24.24
C ASP A 599 8.69 29.16 -23.02
N PHE A 600 9.77 28.38 -23.12
CA PHE A 600 10.16 27.45 -22.06
C PHE A 600 10.49 28.17 -20.73
N VAL A 601 11.04 29.38 -20.80
CA VAL A 601 11.40 30.17 -19.61
C VAL A 601 10.14 30.65 -18.89
N GLU A 602 9.14 31.09 -19.64
CA GLU A 602 7.83 31.50 -19.17
C GLU A 602 7.06 30.32 -18.56
N PHE A 603 7.12 29.14 -19.20
CA PHE A 603 6.60 27.91 -18.63
C PHE A 603 7.18 27.62 -17.23
N VAL A 604 8.51 27.61 -17.10
CA VAL A 604 9.17 27.38 -15.79
C VAL A 604 8.81 28.49 -14.79
N ARG A 605 8.71 29.74 -15.23
CA ARG A 605 8.29 30.88 -14.40
C ARG A 605 6.89 30.69 -13.82
N MET A 606 5.94 30.20 -14.63
CA MET A 606 4.57 29.96 -14.19
C MET A 606 4.51 28.90 -13.07
N HIS A 607 5.28 27.81 -13.18
CA HIS A 607 5.37 26.81 -12.12
C HIS A 607 6.07 27.36 -10.87
N LEU A 608 7.13 28.15 -11.03
CA LEU A 608 7.84 28.78 -9.92
C LEU A 608 6.91 29.69 -9.10
N ASN A 609 6.04 30.46 -9.77
CA ASN A 609 5.05 31.31 -9.12
C ASN A 609 3.95 30.57 -8.38
N ARG A 610 3.58 29.38 -8.86
CA ARG A 610 2.53 28.56 -8.26
C ARG A 610 3.05 27.69 -7.11
N SER A 611 4.36 27.41 -7.10
CA SER A 611 4.98 26.53 -6.12
C SER A 611 4.91 27.11 -4.70
N ARG A 612 4.44 26.28 -3.77
CA ARG A 612 4.54 26.52 -2.32
C ARG A 612 5.50 25.55 -1.64
N ASP A 613 5.93 24.53 -2.36
CA ASP A 613 6.81 23.47 -1.86
C ASP A 613 8.27 23.83 -2.12
N LEU A 614 9.11 23.82 -1.08
CA LEU A 614 10.52 24.19 -1.20
C LEU A 614 11.31 23.21 -2.07
N THR A 615 10.93 21.93 -2.13
CA THR A 615 11.60 20.92 -2.95
C THR A 615 11.31 21.16 -4.44
N LEU A 616 10.05 21.41 -4.81
CA LEU A 616 9.68 21.78 -6.18
C LEU A 616 10.36 23.08 -6.59
N THR A 617 10.32 24.11 -5.74
CA THR A 617 11.01 25.39 -5.99
C THR A 617 12.51 25.18 -6.21
N THR A 618 13.16 24.36 -5.38
CA THR A 618 14.57 24.00 -5.55
C THR A 618 14.81 23.31 -6.89
N THR A 619 13.98 22.33 -7.26
CA THR A 619 14.10 21.62 -8.55
C THR A 619 13.94 22.57 -9.73
N LEU A 620 12.94 23.47 -9.71
CA LEU A 620 12.73 24.49 -10.73
C LEU A 620 13.93 25.44 -10.86
N CYS A 621 14.48 25.91 -9.72
CA CYS A 621 15.67 26.74 -9.72
C CYS A 621 16.89 26.00 -10.30
N TYR A 622 17.08 24.71 -10.02
CA TYR A 622 18.13 23.94 -10.67
C TYR A 622 17.91 23.75 -12.17
N THR A 623 16.66 23.57 -12.62
CA THR A 623 16.35 23.58 -14.06
C THR A 623 16.83 24.87 -14.71
N LEU A 624 16.57 26.02 -14.08
CA LEU A 624 17.06 27.33 -14.53
C LEU A 624 18.59 27.48 -14.44
N VAL A 625 19.23 26.92 -13.42
CA VAL A 625 20.70 26.87 -13.31
C VAL A 625 21.29 26.19 -14.55
N HIS A 626 20.82 24.99 -14.89
CA HIS A 626 21.35 24.25 -16.04
C HIS A 626 21.02 24.95 -17.35
N PHE A 627 19.79 25.45 -17.48
CA PHE A 627 19.38 26.26 -18.61
C PHE A 627 20.29 27.48 -18.83
N SER A 628 20.60 28.23 -17.77
CA SER A 628 21.49 29.42 -17.84
C SER A 628 22.95 29.08 -18.15
N SER A 629 23.36 27.83 -17.95
CA SER A 629 24.72 27.35 -18.24
C SER A 629 24.92 26.84 -19.66
N SER A 630 23.85 26.79 -20.47
CA SER A 630 23.85 26.11 -21.78
C SER A 630 24.52 26.92 -22.89
N ASN A 631 23.83 27.90 -23.48
CA ASN A 631 24.34 28.75 -24.55
C ASN A 631 23.93 30.23 -24.35
N THR A 632 24.56 31.13 -25.10
CA THR A 632 24.34 32.57 -25.00
C THR A 632 22.90 32.98 -25.29
N GLU A 633 22.24 32.33 -26.25
CA GLU A 633 20.85 32.62 -26.63
C GLU A 633 19.87 32.32 -25.49
N ASN A 634 20.07 31.22 -24.78
CA ASN A 634 19.28 30.85 -23.60
C ASN A 634 19.53 31.84 -22.45
N LYS A 635 20.77 32.31 -22.26
CA LYS A 635 21.09 33.38 -21.29
C LYS A 635 20.32 34.67 -21.62
N VAL A 636 20.32 35.08 -22.89
CA VAL A 636 19.58 36.26 -23.36
C VAL A 636 18.08 36.09 -23.13
N THR A 637 17.52 34.95 -23.54
CA THR A 637 16.09 34.63 -23.35
C THR A 637 15.69 34.73 -21.87
N MET A 638 16.52 34.21 -20.97
CA MET A 638 16.24 34.24 -19.54
C MET A 638 16.27 35.65 -18.94
N ILE A 639 17.26 36.47 -19.31
CA ILE A 639 17.38 37.86 -18.84
C ILE A 639 16.25 38.75 -19.39
N LYS A 640 15.84 38.53 -20.64
CA LYS A 640 14.72 39.27 -21.25
C LYS A 640 13.39 39.02 -20.54
N ASN A 641 13.21 37.83 -19.97
CA ASN A 641 12.02 37.53 -19.19
C ASN A 641 12.05 38.29 -17.85
N LYS A 642 11.63 39.56 -17.88
CA LYS A 642 11.55 40.45 -16.71
C LYS A 642 10.70 39.88 -15.59
N GLY A 643 9.66 39.11 -15.93
CA GLY A 643 8.82 38.42 -14.96
C GLY A 643 9.61 37.39 -14.15
N LEU A 644 10.42 36.56 -14.82
CA LEU A 644 11.27 35.58 -14.16
C LEU A 644 12.34 36.27 -13.31
N MET A 645 13.03 37.28 -13.86
CA MET A 645 14.07 38.02 -13.11
C MET A 645 13.52 38.67 -11.85
N LYS A 646 12.33 39.28 -11.93
CA LYS A 646 11.65 39.80 -10.75
C LYS A 646 11.33 38.70 -9.74
N ASN A 647 10.78 37.57 -10.18
CA ASN A 647 10.47 36.45 -9.28
C ASN A 647 11.71 35.92 -8.55
N LEU A 648 12.84 35.76 -9.26
CA LEU A 648 14.09 35.30 -8.64
C LEU A 648 14.60 36.29 -7.59
N LEU A 649 14.50 37.59 -7.87
CA LEU A 649 14.86 38.63 -6.91
C LEU A 649 13.92 38.62 -5.69
N ASP A 650 12.62 38.47 -5.91
CA ASP A 650 11.61 38.36 -4.84
C ASP A 650 11.91 37.16 -3.93
N ILE A 651 12.35 36.02 -4.49
CA ILE A 651 12.77 34.84 -3.71
C ILE A 651 14.04 35.12 -2.90
N LEU A 652 15.01 35.88 -3.43
CA LEU A 652 16.18 36.30 -2.64
C LEU A 652 15.79 37.16 -1.43
N HIS A 653 14.78 38.03 -1.59
CA HIS A 653 14.23 38.85 -0.52
C HIS A 653 13.28 38.11 0.43
N MET A 654 12.81 36.93 0.05
CA MET A 654 11.96 36.11 0.91
C MET A 654 12.67 35.84 2.24
N LYS A 655 11.92 35.96 3.34
CA LYS A 655 12.36 35.58 4.68
C LYS A 655 11.96 34.12 4.95
N GLN A 656 12.84 33.40 5.66
CA GLN A 656 12.54 32.03 6.09
C GLN A 656 11.33 32.05 7.02
N ARG A 657 10.35 31.16 6.79
CA ARG A 657 9.22 30.96 7.71
C ARG A 657 9.67 30.07 8.87
N THR A 658 8.95 30.11 9.99
CA THR A 658 9.25 29.28 11.16
C THR A 658 9.26 27.79 10.88
N ASP A 659 8.47 27.34 9.90
CA ASP A 659 8.27 25.92 9.59
C ASP A 659 9.12 25.44 8.40
N ASP A 660 9.90 26.34 7.78
CA ASP A 660 10.73 26.01 6.61
C ASP A 660 12.02 25.30 7.05
N ASP A 661 12.38 24.21 6.36
CA ASP A 661 13.69 23.58 6.48
C ASP A 661 14.81 24.58 6.11
N PRO A 662 15.71 24.93 7.05
CA PRO A 662 16.75 25.92 6.79
C PRO A 662 17.66 25.55 5.62
N GLU A 663 17.99 24.27 5.46
CA GLU A 663 18.89 23.80 4.41
C GLU A 663 18.28 24.02 3.03
N SER A 664 17.04 23.57 2.82
CA SER A 664 16.30 23.74 1.57
C SER A 664 16.08 25.21 1.22
N PHE A 665 15.76 26.04 2.22
CA PHE A 665 15.56 27.48 2.01
C PHE A 665 16.82 28.17 1.47
N TRP A 666 17.98 27.92 2.09
CA TRP A 666 19.24 28.51 1.61
C TRP A 666 19.70 27.89 0.30
N LYS A 667 19.40 26.62 0.05
CA LYS A 667 19.69 25.95 -1.24
C LYS A 667 19.01 26.63 -2.42
N ILE A 668 17.78 27.11 -2.26
CA ILE A 668 17.08 27.90 -3.30
C ILE A 668 17.86 29.18 -3.60
N LYS A 669 18.27 29.93 -2.57
CA LYS A 669 19.06 31.17 -2.75
C LYS A 669 20.41 30.90 -3.40
N THR A 670 21.06 29.80 -3.04
CA THR A 670 22.29 29.30 -3.67
C THR A 670 22.10 29.05 -5.17
N CYS A 671 21.00 28.40 -5.57
CA CYS A 671 20.66 28.21 -6.99
C CYS A 671 20.51 29.56 -7.71
N ILE A 672 19.89 30.55 -7.09
CA ILE A 672 19.72 31.87 -7.70
C ILE A 672 21.06 32.59 -7.86
N ALA A 673 21.93 32.56 -6.85
CA ALA A 673 23.29 33.09 -7.00
C ALA A 673 24.06 32.39 -8.13
N TRP A 674 23.86 31.08 -8.30
CA TRP A 674 24.44 30.31 -9.40
C TRP A 674 23.87 30.71 -10.77
N ILE A 675 22.57 30.97 -10.88
CA ILE A 675 21.97 31.52 -12.10
C ILE A 675 22.66 32.83 -12.50
N ILE A 676 22.87 33.75 -11.55
CA ILE A 676 23.55 35.03 -11.81
C ILE A 676 24.99 34.83 -12.27
N ILE A 677 25.72 33.89 -11.65
CA ILE A 677 27.08 33.51 -12.09
C ILE A 677 27.05 33.04 -13.56
N ASN A 678 26.14 32.15 -13.91
CA ASN A 678 26.09 31.57 -15.26
C ASN A 678 25.72 32.63 -16.32
N LEU A 679 24.77 33.51 -16.00
CA LEU A 679 24.35 34.61 -16.87
C LEU A 679 25.48 35.64 -17.14
N THR A 680 26.40 35.79 -16.18
CA THR A 680 27.51 36.77 -16.24
C THR A 680 28.86 36.13 -16.57
N THR A 681 28.87 34.84 -16.89
CA THR A 681 30.07 34.14 -17.37
C THR A 681 30.16 34.27 -18.90
N ALA A 682 31.31 34.70 -19.40
CA ALA A 682 31.60 34.76 -20.83
C ALA A 682 31.68 33.35 -21.42
N ASP A 683 31.07 33.14 -22.58
CA ASP A 683 31.17 31.89 -23.32
C ASP A 683 32.51 31.88 -24.08
N THR A 684 33.36 30.90 -23.79
CA THR A 684 34.71 30.78 -24.37
C THR A 684 34.69 30.21 -25.78
N ASP A 685 33.58 29.60 -26.19
CA ASP A 685 33.43 28.96 -27.49
C ASP A 685 32.47 29.80 -28.35
N GLY A 686 33.04 30.55 -29.28
CA GLY A 686 32.30 31.34 -30.26
C GLY A 686 31.59 30.47 -31.28
N ASP A 687 30.45 29.90 -30.91
CA ASP A 687 29.51 29.34 -31.89
C ASP A 687 28.77 30.50 -32.56
N ASN A 688 29.29 30.93 -33.71
CA ASN A 688 28.71 31.96 -34.58
C ASN A 688 27.37 31.53 -35.25
N ASN A 689 26.78 30.40 -34.85
CA ASN A 689 25.50 29.92 -35.33
C ASN A 689 24.38 30.38 -34.39
N PHE A 690 24.14 31.69 -34.35
CA PHE A 690 22.96 32.25 -33.70
C PHE A 690 21.70 31.79 -34.45
N THR A 691 20.71 31.26 -33.73
CA THR A 691 19.44 30.84 -34.35
C THR A 691 18.49 32.03 -34.53
N ASP A 692 17.37 31.83 -35.25
CA ASP A 692 16.32 32.82 -35.52
C ASP A 692 15.65 33.45 -34.27
N ARG A 693 16.09 33.15 -33.03
CA ARG A 693 15.51 33.68 -31.79
C ARG A 693 16.07 35.05 -31.36
N ILE A 694 17.18 35.48 -31.97
CA ILE A 694 17.74 36.81 -31.80
C ILE A 694 17.21 37.67 -32.95
N ILE A 695 16.25 38.54 -32.64
CA ILE A 695 15.45 39.23 -33.68
C ILE A 695 15.63 40.75 -33.59
N THR A 696 16.06 41.27 -32.43
CA THR A 696 16.12 42.71 -32.16
C THR A 696 17.53 43.20 -31.84
N ASP A 697 17.80 44.49 -32.09
CA ASP A 697 19.09 45.13 -31.72
C ASP A 697 19.38 45.06 -30.22
N GLU A 698 18.35 45.02 -29.37
CA GLU A 698 18.49 44.81 -27.93
C GLU A 698 19.01 43.40 -27.60
N ASP A 699 18.62 42.39 -28.37
CA ASP A 699 19.08 41.01 -28.19
C ASP A 699 20.57 40.89 -28.50
N TYR A 700 21.02 41.55 -29.56
CA TYR A 700 22.43 41.60 -29.93
C TYR A 700 23.30 42.29 -28.86
N LYS A 701 22.78 43.32 -28.18
CA LYS A 701 23.49 43.93 -27.04
C LYS A 701 23.64 42.93 -25.89
N LEU A 702 22.58 42.22 -25.55
CA LEU A 702 22.57 41.23 -24.47
C LEU A 702 23.43 39.99 -24.75
N LEU A 703 23.96 39.81 -25.96
CA LEU A 703 25.03 38.84 -26.21
C LEU A 703 26.32 39.18 -25.47
N GLN A 704 26.57 40.46 -25.20
CA GLN A 704 27.74 40.92 -24.46
C GLN A 704 27.53 40.73 -22.97
N THR A 705 28.48 40.05 -22.31
CA THR A 705 28.46 39.83 -20.86
C THR A 705 28.35 41.15 -20.08
N LYS A 706 28.96 42.22 -20.58
CA LYS A 706 28.90 43.57 -19.99
C LYS A 706 27.46 44.09 -19.89
N GLU A 707 26.70 44.01 -20.98
CA GLU A 707 25.31 44.48 -21.03
C GLU A 707 24.40 43.63 -20.12
N ARG A 708 24.63 42.30 -20.09
CA ARG A 708 23.94 41.40 -19.14
C ARG A 708 24.22 41.77 -17.70
N SER A 709 25.48 42.01 -17.35
CA SER A 709 25.87 42.40 -16.00
C SER A 709 25.29 43.75 -15.59
N SER A 710 25.34 44.75 -16.47
CA SER A 710 24.75 46.07 -16.19
C SER A 710 23.26 45.95 -15.90
N LEU A 711 22.52 45.21 -16.72
CA LEU A 711 21.09 45.03 -16.54
C LEU A 711 20.75 44.30 -15.24
N LEU A 712 21.52 43.28 -14.85
CA LEU A 712 21.32 42.58 -13.58
C LEU A 712 21.65 43.46 -12.35
N ILE A 713 22.64 44.36 -12.47
CA ILE A 713 22.90 45.39 -11.46
C ILE A 713 21.71 46.34 -11.35
N ASP A 714 21.21 46.86 -12.47
CA ASP A 714 20.07 47.78 -12.52
C ASP A 714 18.78 47.14 -11.96
N MET A 715 18.62 45.83 -12.13
CA MET A 715 17.53 45.06 -11.54
C MET A 715 17.66 44.86 -10.02
N GLY A 716 18.81 45.15 -9.41
CA GLY A 716 19.01 45.07 -7.96
C GLY A 716 19.62 43.76 -7.43
N PHE A 717 20.07 42.85 -8.30
CA PHE A 717 20.72 41.60 -7.86
C PHE A 717 22.04 41.84 -7.13
N HIS A 718 22.82 42.84 -7.56
CA HIS A 718 24.11 43.18 -6.93
C HIS A 718 23.96 43.54 -5.45
N GLU A 719 23.10 44.52 -5.13
CA GLU A 719 22.90 44.96 -3.75
C GLU A 719 22.33 43.83 -2.88
N THR A 720 21.37 43.08 -3.41
CA THR A 720 20.73 41.98 -2.69
C THR A 720 21.72 40.87 -2.33
N LEU A 721 22.51 40.40 -3.31
CA LEU A 721 23.50 39.34 -3.10
C LEU A 721 24.69 39.80 -2.24
N LYS A 722 24.97 41.11 -2.17
CA LYS A 722 26.00 41.68 -1.31
C LYS A 722 25.56 41.74 0.17
N MET A 723 24.26 41.95 0.44
CA MET A 723 23.73 42.07 1.81
C MET A 723 23.46 40.72 2.48
N LEU A 724 22.89 39.76 1.74
CA LEU A 724 22.44 38.46 2.28
C LEU A 724 23.52 37.60 2.97
N PRO A 725 24.81 37.60 2.58
CA PRO A 725 25.83 36.77 3.21
C PRO A 725 26.11 37.09 4.70
N GLN A 726 25.79 38.29 5.18
CA GLN A 726 26.14 38.75 6.53
C GLN A 726 25.45 37.94 7.65
N ASP A 727 24.26 37.41 7.37
CA ASP A 727 23.42 36.68 8.33
C ASP A 727 23.14 35.23 7.88
N CYS A 728 23.95 34.69 6.97
CA CYS A 728 23.73 33.38 6.34
C CYS A 728 24.52 32.25 7.04
N PRO A 729 23.89 31.13 7.41
CA PRO A 729 24.60 29.95 7.94
C PRO A 729 25.21 29.05 6.84
N SER A 730 24.81 29.21 5.57
CA SER A 730 25.28 28.37 4.46
C SER A 730 26.57 28.94 3.83
N VAL A 731 27.67 28.20 3.98
CA VAL A 731 28.97 28.53 3.37
C VAL A 731 28.89 28.53 1.84
N ASP A 732 28.21 27.55 1.24
CA ASP A 732 28.05 27.45 -0.22
C ASP A 732 27.29 28.68 -0.77
N PHE A 733 26.28 29.18 -0.06
CA PHE A 733 25.62 30.44 -0.43
C PHE A 733 26.58 31.63 -0.38
N ILE A 734 27.31 31.79 0.73
CA ILE A 734 28.24 32.93 0.93
C ILE A 734 29.27 32.99 -0.18
N GLU A 735 29.89 31.85 -0.52
CA GLU A 735 30.90 31.76 -1.58
C GLU A 735 30.31 32.11 -2.95
N ARG A 736 29.13 31.55 -3.30
CA ARG A 736 28.49 31.82 -4.58
C ARG A 736 27.95 33.24 -4.70
N ALA A 737 27.36 33.79 -3.65
CA ALA A 737 26.90 35.17 -3.62
C ALA A 737 28.09 36.13 -3.81
N SER A 738 29.20 35.88 -3.11
CA SER A 738 30.44 36.66 -3.26
C SER A 738 30.99 36.60 -4.69
N ARG A 739 30.99 35.39 -5.29
CA ARG A 739 31.42 35.19 -6.68
C ARG A 739 30.50 35.89 -7.67
N ALA A 740 29.18 35.83 -7.47
CA ALA A 740 28.20 36.51 -8.31
C ALA A 740 28.40 38.04 -8.28
N VAL A 741 28.57 38.62 -7.09
CA VAL A 741 28.86 40.05 -6.89
C VAL A 741 30.16 40.44 -7.60
N PHE A 742 31.22 39.65 -7.45
CA PHE A 742 32.50 39.90 -8.11
C PHE A 742 32.37 39.87 -9.64
N GLN A 743 31.70 38.87 -10.20
CA GLN A 743 31.51 38.74 -11.65
C GLN A 743 30.65 39.87 -12.24
N LEU A 744 29.60 40.30 -11.54
CA LEU A 744 28.79 41.46 -11.96
C LEU A 744 29.67 42.71 -12.14
N LEU A 745 30.57 42.99 -11.19
CA LEU A 745 31.44 44.17 -11.23
C LEU A 745 32.56 44.05 -12.28
N VAL A 746 33.26 42.91 -12.32
CA VAL A 746 34.39 42.71 -13.26
C VAL A 746 33.93 42.77 -14.71
N SER A 747 32.79 42.15 -15.02
CA SER A 747 32.24 42.15 -16.38
C SER A 747 31.81 43.55 -16.85
N CYS A 748 31.54 44.50 -15.95
CA CYS A 748 31.27 45.89 -16.28
C CYS A 748 32.56 46.72 -16.50
N ASN A 749 33.66 46.35 -15.85
CA ASN A 749 34.89 47.14 -15.78
C ASN A 749 35.99 46.74 -16.78
N ASN A 750 35.93 45.54 -17.38
CA ASN A 750 36.87 45.14 -18.42
C ASN A 750 36.52 45.80 -19.76
N ASN A 751 37.28 46.84 -20.12
CA ASN A 751 37.40 47.39 -21.47
C ASN A 751 38.74 46.97 -22.08
#